data_AF-Q4WBY5-F1
#
_entry.id   AF-Q4WBY5-F1
#
_cell.length_a   1.000
_cell.length_b   1.000
_cell.length_c   1.000
_cell.angle_alpha   90.00
_cell.angle_beta   90.00
_cell.angle_gamma   90.00
#
_symmetry.space_group_name_H-M   'P 1'
#
loop_
_entity.id
_entity.type
_entity.pdbx_description
1 polymer ?
#
loop_
_entity_poly.entity_id
_entity_poly.type
_entity_poly.pdbx_seq_one_letter_code
_entity_poly.pdbx_strand_id
1 'polypeptide(L)'
;MHLQVTNSQNYTLSDWELDMKLAKDAHIDAFAMNMAWEDSTNDHSLEMAFNVANSVGFKLFFSFDYAGNGPWSQDTVIRMIQQYGSNGAYFQYNGKPFVSTFEGPSNAEDWVTIKAQTGCFFIPDWSSVGAKPAVALANGVADGLFSWSAWPWGNQTMDTYTDASYIQFLGGKPYMMAISPWFYTNLPGYNKNWLWKGDSLWFDRWQELFGLDPMPEFVEIISWNDYGESHYIGPIYEKSMAAFDIGKSLYNYARDYPHDGWREVLPFLIDLYKNGKASVDHDTVVFWYRPHPVSSCFTGGTTVNTASQLQIEFEPAFALEDRLYVMALLSDGNHAVRVYAGGDQGYVKWNSRPDEEIVTGIFFGSVPFHPGKVSIDLDRGDGEAGYAVGLEISDQCEQGFNNYNAWVGSFTASAIPITKGTTKVALKDQACIRGKGAYDFNDLCSFTCSYGYCPVGACTCEQMGVPRTKPNATGVIGYPAEGKDANYLGLCSFACNYGHCPSKTCDTQEHPMPIPTVSDFLPPACTEGTGNGNALGLCSYACGFGYCPINMCKCTKTGALVEPPPQTKGAGMAAPGQSSVLDNLCDFTCSRGYCPPETCTYKDELAVAHINPTLRWGGEGASACDATKRSIILLEFRFAILMAQTAQENLQSWGYYETFFSQGVRNRKDFAQHASLVYKRVVSMLDGSEFDLQITCDNTTPQCQKENPDIAYMNAFRRTVNICDAFLFEYENLRHT
;
A
#
# COMPACT_ATOMS: atom_id res chain seq x y z
N MET A 1 13.14 8.24 -2.22
CA MET A 1 13.01 7.63 -0.88
C MET A 1 11.76 8.20 -0.24
N HIS A 2 10.78 7.36 0.09
CA HIS A 2 9.53 7.76 0.70
C HIS A 2 9.75 8.30 2.12
N LEU A 3 9.19 9.46 2.46
CA LEU A 3 9.24 10.05 3.79
C LEU A 3 7.83 10.49 4.21
N GLN A 4 7.32 9.94 5.30
CA GLN A 4 6.05 10.33 5.91
C GLN A 4 6.21 11.68 6.63
N VAL A 5 5.62 12.75 6.08
CA VAL A 5 5.74 14.10 6.65
C VAL A 5 5.01 14.19 7.98
N THR A 6 3.90 13.48 8.17
CA THR A 6 3.17 13.41 9.44
C THR A 6 4.07 12.95 10.60
N ASN A 7 4.99 12.01 10.36
CA ASN A 7 5.92 11.52 11.39
C ASN A 7 7.01 12.54 11.76
N SER A 8 7.09 13.66 11.04
CA SER A 8 8.03 14.75 11.30
C SER A 8 7.48 15.87 12.20
N GLN A 9 6.27 15.72 12.76
CA GLN A 9 5.61 16.76 13.58
C GLN A 9 6.52 17.39 14.65
N ASN A 10 7.37 16.58 15.28
CA ASN A 10 8.30 17.02 16.34
C ASN A 10 9.78 17.05 15.88
N TYR A 11 10.04 17.02 14.57
CA TYR A 11 11.40 17.19 14.06
C TYR A 11 11.89 18.62 14.30
N THR A 12 13.17 18.71 14.59
CA THR A 12 13.93 19.95 14.68
C THR A 12 14.76 20.13 13.41
N LEU A 13 15.33 21.32 13.21
CA LEU A 13 16.28 21.56 12.12
C LEU A 13 17.46 20.56 12.15
N SER A 14 17.93 20.16 13.33
CA SER A 14 19.03 19.20 13.46
C SER A 14 18.62 17.77 13.10
N ASP A 15 17.36 17.37 13.33
CA ASP A 15 16.90 16.05 12.90
C ASP A 15 16.80 15.99 11.37
N TRP A 16 16.21 17.02 10.76
CA TRP A 16 16.21 17.17 9.30
C TRP A 16 17.62 17.18 8.71
N GLU A 17 18.56 17.90 9.35
CA GLU A 17 19.94 17.99 8.87
C GLU A 17 20.65 16.63 8.98
N LEU A 18 20.45 15.91 10.07
CA LEU A 18 20.99 14.57 10.27
C LEU A 18 20.43 13.60 9.23
N ASP A 19 19.11 13.57 9.05
CA ASP A 19 18.44 12.67 8.13
C ASP A 19 18.89 12.89 6.68
N MET A 20 18.99 14.15 6.24
CA MET A 20 19.46 14.47 4.89
C MET A 20 20.94 14.15 4.70
N LYS A 21 21.78 14.27 5.72
CA LYS A 21 23.19 13.84 5.66
C LYS A 21 23.29 12.32 5.55
N LEU A 22 22.57 11.58 6.40
CA LEU A 22 22.54 10.12 6.34
C LEU A 22 22.00 9.61 5.00
N ALA A 23 20.98 10.27 4.43
CA ALA A 23 20.47 9.93 3.12
C ALA A 23 21.51 10.17 2.00
N LYS A 24 22.25 11.28 2.06
CA LYS A 24 23.37 11.54 1.13
C LYS A 24 24.49 10.52 1.27
N ASP A 25 24.86 10.18 2.50
CA ASP A 25 25.89 9.17 2.78
C ASP A 25 25.47 7.80 2.24
N ALA A 26 24.16 7.50 2.26
CA ALA A 26 23.56 6.33 1.61
C ALA A 26 23.36 6.47 0.08
N HIS A 27 23.80 7.56 -0.54
CA HIS A 27 23.67 7.89 -1.97
C HIS A 27 22.22 8.10 -2.49
N ILE A 28 21.28 8.39 -1.60
CA ILE A 28 19.90 8.74 -1.95
C ILE A 28 19.88 10.17 -2.52
N ASP A 29 19.14 10.39 -3.61
CA ASP A 29 19.09 11.70 -4.28
C ASP A 29 18.09 12.67 -3.64
N ALA A 30 16.93 12.15 -3.23
CA ALA A 30 15.82 12.96 -2.74
C ALA A 30 14.88 12.21 -1.81
N PHE A 31 14.21 12.97 -0.92
CA PHE A 31 13.01 12.51 -0.22
C PHE A 31 11.74 12.84 -1.01
N ALA A 32 10.89 11.83 -1.18
CA ALA A 32 9.51 11.95 -1.62
C ALA A 32 8.68 12.31 -0.38
N MET A 33 8.30 13.58 -0.27
CA MET A 33 7.61 14.14 0.88
C MET A 33 6.14 13.74 0.82
N ASN A 34 5.78 12.64 1.47
CA ASN A 34 4.42 12.11 1.49
C ASN A 34 3.57 12.84 2.52
N MET A 35 2.47 13.44 2.04
CA MET A 35 1.67 14.38 2.82
C MET A 35 0.18 14.06 2.67
N ALA A 36 -0.48 13.76 3.78
CA ALA A 36 -1.93 13.66 3.82
C ALA A 36 -2.59 15.03 3.69
N TRP A 37 -3.75 15.08 3.03
CA TRP A 37 -4.54 16.30 2.92
C TRP A 37 -4.90 16.88 4.30
N GLU A 38 -4.82 18.21 4.45
CA GLU A 38 -5.15 18.94 5.69
C GLU A 38 -4.39 18.52 6.96
N ASP A 39 -3.30 17.76 6.86
CA ASP A 39 -2.44 17.50 8.00
C ASP A 39 -1.74 18.79 8.46
N SER A 40 -1.99 19.17 9.72
CA SER A 40 -1.42 20.37 10.35
C SER A 40 0.11 20.39 10.38
N THR A 41 0.77 19.25 10.18
CA THR A 41 2.22 19.10 10.14
C THR A 41 2.84 19.65 8.85
N ASN A 42 2.09 19.61 7.75
CA ASN A 42 2.62 19.85 6.40
C ASN A 42 3.37 21.17 6.27
N ASP A 43 2.71 22.30 6.53
CA ASP A 43 3.27 23.62 6.24
C ASP A 43 4.58 23.90 6.99
N HIS A 44 4.61 23.62 8.30
CA HIS A 44 5.79 23.85 9.14
C HIS A 44 6.95 22.91 8.80
N SER A 45 6.65 21.62 8.59
CA SER A 45 7.67 20.63 8.23
C SER A 45 8.27 20.90 6.86
N LEU A 46 7.46 21.30 5.87
CA LEU A 46 7.96 21.67 4.55
C LEU A 46 8.89 22.88 4.60
N GLU A 47 8.51 23.94 5.32
CA GLU A 47 9.37 25.12 5.46
C GLU A 47 10.73 24.76 6.07
N MET A 48 10.73 23.99 7.17
CA MET A 48 11.97 23.54 7.80
C MET A 48 12.80 22.62 6.88
N ALA A 49 12.16 21.63 6.26
CA ALA A 49 12.84 20.68 5.39
C ALA A 49 13.50 21.39 4.19
N PHE A 50 12.79 22.29 3.49
CA PHE A 50 13.38 23.02 2.37
C PHE A 50 14.51 23.97 2.80
N ASN A 51 14.41 24.60 3.98
CA ASN A 51 15.49 25.41 4.52
C ASN A 51 16.76 24.58 4.73
N VAL A 52 16.63 23.45 5.44
CA VAL A 52 17.75 22.54 5.70
C VAL A 52 18.29 21.92 4.41
N ALA A 53 17.43 21.48 3.50
CA ALA A 53 17.83 20.88 2.23
C ALA A 53 18.67 21.84 1.38
N ASN A 54 18.35 23.13 1.36
CA ASN A 54 19.17 24.14 0.70
C ASN A 54 20.56 24.28 1.35
N SER A 55 20.64 24.19 2.68
CA SER A 55 21.92 24.26 3.41
C SER A 55 22.78 23.02 3.21
N VAL A 56 22.18 21.82 3.22
CA VAL A 56 22.87 20.52 3.08
C VAL A 56 23.18 20.19 1.62
N GLY A 57 22.46 20.81 0.68
CA GLY A 57 22.50 20.46 -0.75
C GLY A 57 21.85 19.11 -1.03
N PHE A 58 20.70 18.84 -0.40
CA PHE A 58 19.86 17.66 -0.62
C PHE A 58 18.60 18.03 -1.42
N LYS A 59 17.92 17.06 -2.03
CA LYS A 59 16.70 17.32 -2.81
C LYS A 59 15.44 16.79 -2.14
N LEU A 60 14.33 17.47 -2.37
CA LEU A 60 12.99 17.08 -1.92
C LEU A 60 12.02 17.19 -3.09
N PHE A 61 10.98 16.36 -3.13
CA PHE A 61 9.84 16.55 -4.02
C PHE A 61 8.54 16.15 -3.34
N PHE A 62 7.41 16.64 -3.84
CA PHE A 62 6.11 16.33 -3.26
C PHE A 62 5.55 15.00 -3.74
N SER A 63 5.10 14.21 -2.77
CA SER A 63 4.22 13.05 -2.92
C SER A 63 2.90 13.39 -2.22
N PHE A 64 1.87 13.74 -2.98
CA PHE A 64 0.57 14.07 -2.39
C PHE A 64 -0.18 12.77 -2.07
N ASP A 65 -0.49 12.53 -0.79
CA ASP A 65 -1.27 11.37 -0.37
C ASP A 65 -2.76 11.68 -0.49
N TYR A 66 -3.40 11.08 -1.50
CA TYR A 66 -4.84 11.21 -1.77
C TYR A 66 -5.68 10.21 -0.96
N ALA A 67 -5.07 9.23 -0.29
CA ALA A 67 -5.74 8.21 0.51
C ALA A 67 -5.70 8.52 2.02
N GLY A 68 -4.70 9.25 2.52
CA GLY A 68 -4.43 9.46 3.94
C GLY A 68 -5.53 10.22 4.69
N ASN A 69 -6.06 11.31 4.10
CA ASN A 69 -7.14 12.14 4.64
C ASN A 69 -8.17 12.56 3.57
N GLY A 70 -8.27 11.75 2.50
CA GLY A 70 -9.06 12.07 1.32
C GLY A 70 -8.29 12.89 0.26
N PRO A 71 -8.96 13.21 -0.85
CA PRO A 71 -8.31 13.75 -2.03
C PRO A 71 -7.86 15.20 -1.83
N TRP A 72 -6.69 15.52 -2.37
CA TRP A 72 -6.16 16.89 -2.37
C TRP A 72 -6.95 17.82 -3.28
N SER A 73 -7.16 19.06 -2.82
CA SER A 73 -7.70 20.14 -3.65
C SER A 73 -6.76 20.51 -4.80
N GLN A 74 -7.26 20.46 -6.05
CA GLN A 74 -6.53 20.87 -7.26
C GLN A 74 -5.82 22.22 -7.11
N ASP A 75 -6.53 23.26 -6.65
CA ASP A 75 -5.97 24.61 -6.48
C ASP A 75 -4.82 24.63 -5.47
N THR A 76 -4.92 23.82 -4.41
CA THR A 76 -3.87 23.77 -3.39
C THR A 76 -2.63 23.08 -3.92
N VAL A 77 -2.78 21.98 -4.67
CA VAL A 77 -1.67 21.29 -5.35
C VAL A 77 -0.94 22.27 -6.30
N ILE A 78 -1.69 23.02 -7.12
CA ILE A 78 -1.12 24.02 -8.04
C ILE A 78 -0.30 25.07 -7.27
N ARG A 79 -0.88 25.66 -6.21
CA ARG A 79 -0.20 26.68 -5.40
C ARG A 79 1.10 26.15 -4.79
N MET A 80 1.06 24.94 -4.22
CA MET A 80 2.25 24.34 -3.59
C MET A 80 3.36 24.08 -4.60
N ILE A 81 3.05 23.51 -5.77
CA ILE A 81 4.06 23.26 -6.81
C ILE A 81 4.62 24.60 -7.33
N GLN A 82 3.81 25.64 -7.50
CA GLN A 82 4.29 26.96 -7.92
C GLN A 82 5.19 27.62 -6.86
N GLN A 83 4.87 27.44 -5.58
CA GLN A 83 5.65 27.99 -4.47
C GLN A 83 7.02 27.32 -4.34
N TYR A 84 7.07 25.99 -4.36
CA TYR A 84 8.29 25.24 -4.05
C TYR A 84 9.02 24.70 -5.28
N GLY A 85 8.34 24.50 -6.41
CA GLY A 85 8.90 23.84 -7.59
C GLY A 85 10.10 24.57 -8.23
N SER A 86 10.29 25.86 -7.95
CA SER A 86 11.47 26.63 -8.39
C SER A 86 12.58 26.73 -7.34
N ASN A 87 12.36 26.17 -6.14
CA ASN A 87 13.35 26.16 -5.07
C ASN A 87 14.57 25.33 -5.48
N GLY A 88 15.78 25.80 -5.12
CA GLY A 88 17.03 25.12 -5.46
C GLY A 88 17.15 23.71 -4.87
N ALA A 89 16.47 23.42 -3.77
CA ALA A 89 16.38 22.09 -3.17
C ALA A 89 15.23 21.23 -3.72
N TYR A 90 14.38 21.74 -4.62
CA TYR A 90 13.33 20.93 -5.24
C TYR A 90 13.94 20.00 -6.30
N PHE A 91 13.62 18.71 -6.28
CA PHE A 91 14.11 17.74 -7.26
C PHE A 91 13.53 18.04 -8.65
N GLN A 92 14.41 18.21 -9.63
CA GLN A 92 14.06 18.52 -11.01
C GLN A 92 14.39 17.32 -11.89
N TYR A 93 13.49 16.97 -12.80
CA TYR A 93 13.76 16.03 -13.88
C TYR A 93 13.62 16.72 -15.23
N ASN A 94 14.68 16.75 -16.02
CA ASN A 94 14.74 17.46 -17.30
C ASN A 94 14.27 18.93 -17.21
N GLY A 95 14.64 19.61 -16.11
CA GLY A 95 14.28 21.00 -15.84
C GLY A 95 12.84 21.24 -15.40
N LYS A 96 12.08 20.18 -15.07
CA LYS A 96 10.70 20.26 -14.57
C LYS A 96 10.62 19.81 -13.11
N PRO A 97 9.78 20.44 -12.27
CA PRO A 97 9.54 19.97 -10.91
C PRO A 97 8.97 18.55 -10.96
N PHE A 98 9.64 17.60 -10.30
CA PHE A 98 9.12 16.23 -10.18
C PHE A 98 8.01 16.18 -9.12
N VAL A 99 6.92 15.47 -9.40
CA VAL A 99 5.78 15.33 -8.48
C VAL A 99 5.24 13.91 -8.57
N SER A 100 4.86 13.34 -7.42
CA SER A 100 4.16 12.07 -7.33
C SER A 100 2.91 12.17 -6.45
N THR A 101 2.17 11.07 -6.38
CA THR A 101 1.08 10.85 -5.42
C THR A 101 1.22 9.48 -4.78
N PHE A 102 0.58 9.30 -3.63
CA PHE A 102 0.10 8.00 -3.18
C PHE A 102 -1.40 7.93 -3.48
N GLU A 103 -1.78 6.98 -4.33
CA GLU A 103 -3.13 6.82 -4.86
C GLU A 103 -3.73 8.11 -5.48
N GLY A 104 -5.07 8.19 -5.58
CA GLY A 104 -5.81 9.27 -6.23
C GLY A 104 -6.24 9.04 -7.70
N PRO A 105 -6.46 7.81 -8.21
CA PRO A 105 -6.84 7.60 -9.61
C PRO A 105 -8.18 8.26 -9.97
N SER A 106 -9.12 8.37 -9.02
CA SER A 106 -10.38 9.08 -9.19
C SER A 106 -10.22 10.59 -9.43
N ASN A 107 -9.05 11.15 -9.12
CA ASN A 107 -8.69 12.56 -9.32
C ASN A 107 -7.73 12.77 -10.50
N ALA A 108 -7.52 11.76 -11.35
CA ALA A 108 -6.59 11.85 -12.46
C ALA A 108 -6.89 13.03 -13.42
N GLU A 109 -8.17 13.39 -13.62
CA GLU A 109 -8.57 14.51 -14.47
C GLU A 109 -8.06 15.86 -13.95
N ASP A 110 -7.89 16.02 -12.63
CA ASP A 110 -7.35 17.24 -12.05
C ASP A 110 -5.93 17.53 -12.54
N TRP A 111 -5.16 16.47 -12.81
CA TRP A 111 -3.77 16.56 -13.22
C TRP A 111 -3.57 17.13 -14.61
N VAL A 112 -4.60 17.12 -15.47
CA VAL A 112 -4.55 17.80 -16.78
C VAL A 112 -4.32 19.30 -16.57
N THR A 113 -5.09 19.90 -15.66
CA THR A 113 -4.97 21.32 -15.32
C THR A 113 -3.73 21.59 -14.47
N ILE A 114 -3.43 20.74 -13.48
CA ILE A 114 -2.24 20.92 -12.62
C ILE A 114 -0.98 20.96 -13.48
N LYS A 115 -0.77 19.98 -14.37
CA LYS A 115 0.41 19.94 -15.23
C LYS A 115 0.45 21.13 -16.19
N ALA A 116 -0.69 21.54 -16.76
CA ALA A 116 -0.75 22.69 -17.65
C ALA A 116 -0.31 24.00 -16.96
N GLN A 117 -0.66 24.18 -15.69
CA GLN A 117 -0.34 25.40 -14.94
C GLN A 117 1.03 25.40 -14.25
N THR A 118 1.58 24.22 -13.95
CA THR A 118 2.81 24.08 -13.17
C THR A 118 4.01 23.63 -14.01
N GLY A 119 3.76 22.97 -15.15
CA GLY A 119 4.80 22.37 -15.97
C GLY A 119 5.52 21.19 -15.32
N CYS A 120 4.96 20.61 -14.25
CA CYS A 120 5.60 19.50 -13.52
C CYS A 120 5.77 18.25 -14.37
N PHE A 121 6.73 17.41 -13.97
CA PHE A 121 6.90 16.05 -14.44
C PHE A 121 6.23 15.11 -13.44
N PHE A 122 5.22 14.37 -13.89
CA PHE A 122 4.29 13.70 -12.99
C PHE A 122 4.37 12.16 -13.08
N ILE A 123 4.75 11.52 -11.97
CA ILE A 123 4.76 10.07 -11.79
C ILE A 123 3.88 9.71 -10.57
N PRO A 124 2.57 9.46 -10.73
CA PRO A 124 1.72 9.00 -9.64
C PRO A 124 1.93 7.52 -9.33
N ASP A 125 1.66 7.14 -8.08
CA ASP A 125 1.22 5.79 -7.75
C ASP A 125 -0.31 5.71 -7.89
N TRP A 126 -0.77 4.89 -8.82
CA TRP A 126 -2.19 4.52 -9.00
C TRP A 126 -2.34 3.00 -8.99
N SER A 127 -1.61 2.34 -8.10
CA SER A 127 -1.55 0.88 -8.04
C SER A 127 -2.89 0.21 -7.81
N SER A 128 -3.83 0.87 -7.12
CA SER A 128 -5.18 0.34 -6.86
C SER A 128 -5.99 -0.03 -8.11
N VAL A 129 -5.73 0.58 -9.27
CA VAL A 129 -6.40 0.24 -10.54
C VAL A 129 -5.55 -0.63 -11.47
N GLY A 130 -4.29 -0.89 -11.11
CA GLY A 130 -3.33 -1.65 -11.91
C GLY A 130 -2.75 -0.88 -13.10
N ALA A 131 -1.65 -1.39 -13.66
CA ALA A 131 -0.83 -0.68 -14.66
C ALA A 131 -1.60 -0.22 -15.92
N LYS A 132 -2.38 -1.12 -16.54
CA LYS A 132 -3.05 -0.82 -17.82
C LYS A 132 -4.14 0.26 -17.67
N PRO A 133 -5.08 0.17 -16.71
CA PRO A 133 -6.00 1.26 -16.45
C PRO A 133 -5.29 2.55 -16.04
N ALA A 134 -4.29 2.48 -15.14
CA ALA A 134 -3.56 3.64 -14.66
C ALA A 134 -2.93 4.47 -15.79
N VAL A 135 -2.27 3.83 -16.77
CA VAL A 135 -1.66 4.53 -17.91
C VAL A 135 -2.70 5.27 -18.76
N ALA A 136 -3.94 4.80 -18.82
CA ALA A 136 -4.99 5.36 -19.65
C ALA A 136 -5.75 6.53 -18.98
N LEU A 137 -5.66 6.67 -17.66
CA LEU A 137 -6.38 7.69 -16.90
C LEU A 137 -6.08 9.11 -17.42
N ALA A 138 -7.13 9.94 -17.48
CA ALA A 138 -7.11 11.30 -18.00
C ALA A 138 -6.38 11.43 -19.34
N ASN A 139 -6.66 10.49 -20.26
CA ASN A 139 -6.06 10.42 -21.59
C ASN A 139 -4.52 10.34 -21.55
N GLY A 140 -3.97 9.61 -20.58
CA GLY A 140 -2.53 9.39 -20.42
C GLY A 140 -1.77 10.58 -19.88
N VAL A 141 -2.38 11.33 -18.95
CA VAL A 141 -1.82 12.55 -18.34
C VAL A 141 -0.47 12.32 -17.63
N ALA A 142 -0.26 11.14 -17.05
CA ALA A 142 0.94 10.79 -16.31
C ALA A 142 2.16 10.69 -17.25
N ASP A 143 3.32 11.22 -16.84
CA ASP A 143 4.57 11.12 -17.60
C ASP A 143 5.28 9.78 -17.38
N GLY A 144 5.00 9.12 -16.27
CA GLY A 144 5.44 7.78 -15.89
C GLY A 144 4.49 7.23 -14.83
N LEU A 145 4.74 6.02 -14.31
CA LEU A 145 3.98 5.49 -13.17
C LEU A 145 4.93 4.91 -12.12
N PHE A 146 4.50 5.00 -10.87
CA PHE A 146 5.07 4.32 -9.73
C PHE A 146 4.18 3.15 -9.36
N SER A 147 4.78 2.03 -8.96
CA SER A 147 4.04 0.93 -8.33
C SER A 147 4.38 0.83 -6.84
N TRP A 148 3.35 0.81 -6.00
CA TRP A 148 3.48 0.53 -4.56
C TRP A 148 3.69 -0.97 -4.23
N SER A 149 3.78 -1.83 -5.25
CA SER A 149 3.97 -3.27 -5.08
C SER A 149 5.43 -3.61 -4.75
N ALA A 150 5.75 -3.63 -3.45
CA ALA A 150 7.12 -3.88 -2.96
C ALA A 150 7.29 -5.21 -2.22
N TRP A 151 6.20 -5.94 -1.96
CA TRP A 151 6.19 -7.08 -1.04
C TRP A 151 5.60 -8.35 -1.66
N PRO A 152 6.08 -9.54 -1.25
CA PRO A 152 5.72 -10.80 -1.87
C PRO A 152 4.35 -11.31 -1.43
N TRP A 153 3.78 -12.21 -2.22
CA TRP A 153 2.52 -12.86 -1.89
C TRP A 153 2.73 -14.09 -1.00
N GLY A 154 2.11 -14.09 0.19
CA GLY A 154 2.03 -15.26 1.05
C GLY A 154 3.41 -15.77 1.51
N ASN A 155 3.69 -17.05 1.24
CA ASN A 155 4.97 -17.69 1.61
C ASN A 155 6.02 -17.68 0.49
N GLN A 156 5.76 -16.99 -0.62
CA GLN A 156 6.66 -16.94 -1.77
C GLN A 156 7.78 -15.93 -1.55
N THR A 157 8.86 -16.07 -2.32
CA THR A 157 9.83 -14.98 -2.49
C THR A 157 9.29 -13.97 -3.51
N MET A 158 9.88 -12.77 -3.54
CA MET A 158 9.43 -11.70 -4.42
C MET A 158 9.55 -12.07 -5.90
N ASP A 159 8.76 -11.40 -6.74
CA ASP A 159 8.80 -11.52 -8.20
C ASP A 159 8.70 -10.13 -8.88
N THR A 160 8.83 -10.13 -10.21
CA THR A 160 8.81 -8.92 -11.04
C THR A 160 7.63 -8.85 -12.01
N TYR A 161 6.59 -9.67 -11.83
CA TYR A 161 5.48 -9.71 -12.80
C TYR A 161 4.66 -8.43 -12.81
N THR A 162 4.48 -7.83 -11.63
CA THR A 162 3.86 -6.50 -11.52
C THR A 162 4.73 -5.47 -12.22
N ASP A 163 6.04 -5.41 -11.93
CA ASP A 163 6.99 -4.49 -12.55
C ASP A 163 6.99 -4.60 -14.09
N ALA A 164 7.04 -5.83 -14.62
CA ALA A 164 6.99 -6.12 -16.04
C ALA A 164 5.71 -5.59 -16.70
N SER A 165 4.57 -5.67 -16.01
CA SER A 165 3.30 -5.12 -16.51
C SER A 165 3.35 -3.60 -16.65
N TYR A 166 3.95 -2.88 -15.70
CA TYR A 166 4.13 -1.44 -15.78
C TYR A 166 5.03 -1.07 -16.95
N ILE A 167 6.20 -1.70 -17.07
CA ILE A 167 7.15 -1.51 -18.17
C ILE A 167 6.46 -1.71 -19.53
N GLN A 168 5.67 -2.78 -19.66
CA GLN A 168 4.95 -3.09 -20.89
C GLN A 168 3.91 -2.01 -21.23
N PHE A 169 3.02 -1.65 -20.30
CA PHE A 169 1.90 -0.75 -20.59
C PHE A 169 2.32 0.72 -20.69
N LEU A 170 3.41 1.12 -20.03
CA LEU A 170 3.95 2.48 -20.14
C LEU A 170 4.49 2.78 -21.54
N GLY A 171 4.78 1.77 -22.37
CA GLY A 171 5.11 1.96 -23.78
C GLY A 171 6.32 2.87 -24.01
N GLY A 172 7.31 2.82 -23.11
CA GLY A 172 8.52 3.65 -23.14
C GLY A 172 8.49 4.89 -22.26
N LYS A 173 7.38 5.19 -21.57
CA LYS A 173 7.36 6.17 -20.47
C LYS A 173 8.16 5.62 -19.25
N PRO A 174 8.79 6.48 -18.44
CA PRO A 174 9.52 6.04 -17.25
C PRO A 174 8.67 5.24 -16.25
N TYR A 175 9.26 4.18 -15.73
CA TYR A 175 8.73 3.41 -14.60
C TYR A 175 9.54 3.75 -13.34
N MET A 176 8.85 3.95 -12.22
CA MET A 176 9.45 4.03 -10.90
C MET A 176 9.17 2.74 -10.12
N MET A 177 10.21 1.97 -9.81
CA MET A 177 10.11 0.70 -9.10
C MET A 177 10.16 0.91 -7.58
N ALA A 178 9.30 0.23 -6.83
CA ALA A 178 9.40 0.19 -5.37
C ALA A 178 10.40 -0.84 -4.86
N ILE A 179 11.18 -0.45 -3.86
CA ILE A 179 12.05 -1.35 -3.07
C ILE A 179 11.77 -1.11 -1.58
N SER A 180 11.49 -2.17 -0.83
CA SER A 180 11.24 -2.09 0.61
C SER A 180 11.93 -3.27 1.32
N PRO A 181 12.51 -3.08 2.52
CA PRO A 181 13.21 -4.17 3.21
C PRO A 181 12.28 -5.13 3.94
N TRP A 182 11.15 -4.63 4.45
CA TRP A 182 10.28 -5.33 5.40
C TRP A 182 8.86 -4.76 5.35
N PHE A 183 7.89 -5.40 6.02
CA PHE A 183 6.61 -4.79 6.35
C PHE A 183 5.95 -5.52 7.51
N TYR A 184 5.55 -4.80 8.54
CA TYR A 184 4.70 -5.29 9.60
C TYR A 184 3.95 -4.13 10.24
N THR A 185 2.64 -4.30 10.41
CA THR A 185 1.81 -3.32 11.10
C THR A 185 0.80 -4.03 12.02
N ASN A 186 0.57 -3.45 13.20
CA ASN A 186 -0.54 -3.78 14.08
C ASN A 186 -1.07 -2.49 14.70
N LEU A 187 -1.85 -1.77 13.89
CA LEU A 187 -2.48 -0.49 14.18
C LEU A 187 -3.99 -0.57 13.91
N PRO A 188 -4.77 -1.22 14.81
CA PRO A 188 -6.21 -1.38 14.64
C PRO A 188 -6.97 -0.06 14.49
N GLY A 189 -6.46 1.05 15.03
CA GLY A 189 -7.01 2.40 14.84
C GLY A 189 -7.03 2.86 13.38
N TYR A 190 -6.16 2.30 12.54
CA TYR A 190 -6.13 2.50 11.09
C TYR A 190 -6.71 1.32 10.31
N ASN A 191 -7.35 0.36 10.98
CA ASN A 191 -7.78 -0.94 10.42
C ASN A 191 -6.61 -1.74 9.80
N LYS A 192 -5.41 -1.62 10.38
CA LYS A 192 -4.22 -2.32 9.91
C LYS A 192 -3.72 -3.35 10.91
N ASN A 193 -3.57 -4.60 10.46
CA ASN A 193 -2.97 -5.69 11.26
C ASN A 193 -2.50 -6.84 10.37
N TRP A 194 -1.38 -6.67 9.69
CA TRP A 194 -0.83 -7.70 8.79
C TRP A 194 0.68 -7.50 8.60
N LEU A 195 1.30 -8.47 7.93
CA LEU A 195 2.67 -8.40 7.43
C LEU A 195 2.76 -9.01 6.03
N TRP A 196 3.85 -8.71 5.33
CA TRP A 196 4.30 -9.50 4.20
C TRP A 196 5.65 -10.12 4.53
N LYS A 197 5.99 -11.25 3.90
CA LYS A 197 7.24 -11.97 4.17
C LYS A 197 8.44 -11.10 3.78
N GLY A 198 9.16 -10.56 4.76
CA GLY A 198 10.34 -9.71 4.56
C GLY A 198 11.69 -10.46 4.54
N ASP A 199 11.67 -11.77 4.81
CA ASP A 199 12.82 -12.63 5.06
C ASP A 199 14.06 -12.36 4.15
N SER A 200 13.91 -12.48 2.83
CA SER A 200 14.95 -12.18 1.83
C SER A 200 14.70 -10.90 1.02
N LEU A 201 13.64 -10.16 1.34
CA LEU A 201 13.05 -9.16 0.46
C LEU A 201 14.03 -8.05 0.07
N TRP A 202 14.79 -7.53 1.04
CA TRP A 202 15.78 -6.50 0.78
C TRP A 202 16.82 -6.95 -0.23
N PHE A 203 17.30 -8.20 -0.16
CA PHE A 203 18.23 -8.75 -1.14
C PHE A 203 17.56 -8.95 -2.50
N ASP A 204 16.38 -9.58 -2.50
CA ASP A 204 15.66 -9.98 -3.72
C ASP A 204 15.34 -8.77 -4.61
N ARG A 205 14.73 -7.70 -4.06
CA ARG A 205 14.33 -6.52 -4.85
C ARG A 205 15.49 -5.83 -5.55
N TRP A 206 16.68 -5.79 -4.94
CA TRP A 206 17.87 -5.23 -5.60
C TRP A 206 18.37 -6.12 -6.73
N GLN A 207 18.35 -7.44 -6.58
CA GLN A 207 18.71 -8.35 -7.68
C GLN A 207 17.72 -8.26 -8.84
N GLU A 208 16.43 -8.18 -8.52
CA GLU A 208 15.33 -8.03 -9.46
C GLU A 208 15.46 -6.73 -10.27
N LEU A 209 15.76 -5.60 -9.60
CA LEU A 209 16.01 -4.31 -10.25
C LEU A 209 17.06 -4.45 -11.36
N PHE A 210 18.19 -5.09 -11.06
CA PHE A 210 19.28 -5.27 -12.00
C PHE A 210 18.95 -6.23 -13.15
N GLY A 211 17.97 -7.12 -12.95
CA GLY A 211 17.54 -8.11 -13.91
C GLY A 211 16.38 -7.67 -14.81
N LEU A 212 15.74 -6.54 -14.51
CA LEU A 212 14.69 -5.95 -15.35
C LEU A 212 15.29 -5.35 -16.63
N ASP A 213 14.61 -5.58 -17.75
CA ASP A 213 14.98 -5.02 -19.06
C ASP A 213 13.73 -4.43 -19.76
N PRO A 214 13.68 -3.10 -19.98
CA PRO A 214 14.63 -2.11 -19.51
C PRO A 214 14.67 -2.00 -17.98
N MET A 215 15.86 -1.71 -17.44
CA MET A 215 16.03 -1.38 -16.02
C MET A 215 15.24 -0.09 -15.71
N PRO A 216 14.43 -0.05 -14.64
CA PRO A 216 13.63 1.11 -14.26
C PRO A 216 14.42 2.42 -14.19
N GLU A 217 13.85 3.51 -14.72
CA GLU A 217 14.47 4.85 -14.73
C GLU A 217 14.54 5.45 -13.32
N PHE A 218 13.59 5.11 -12.47
CA PHE A 218 13.55 5.57 -11.08
C PHE A 218 13.34 4.40 -10.12
N VAL A 219 13.87 4.58 -8.90
CA VAL A 219 13.62 3.69 -7.77
C VAL A 219 13.18 4.53 -6.59
N GLU A 220 12.06 4.15 -5.98
CA GLU A 220 11.63 4.69 -4.70
C GLU A 220 11.79 3.62 -3.62
N ILE A 221 12.71 3.87 -2.69
CA ILE A 221 12.83 3.05 -1.48
C ILE A 221 11.71 3.44 -0.50
N ILE A 222 10.97 2.45 -0.01
CA ILE A 222 9.85 2.60 0.93
C ILE A 222 10.27 1.91 2.24
N SER A 223 10.61 2.64 3.30
CA SER A 223 10.60 4.10 3.49
C SER A 223 11.72 4.60 4.40
N TRP A 224 11.78 5.91 4.63
CA TRP A 224 12.73 6.53 5.56
C TRP A 224 12.26 6.45 7.02
N ASN A 225 11.01 6.77 7.31
CA ASN A 225 10.54 7.00 8.69
C ASN A 225 9.11 6.48 8.96
N ASP A 226 8.63 5.50 8.21
CA ASP A 226 7.32 4.89 8.47
C ASP A 226 7.42 3.79 9.54
N TYR A 227 7.51 4.21 10.81
CA TYR A 227 7.66 3.29 11.94
C TYR A 227 6.43 2.39 12.15
N GLY A 228 5.23 2.88 11.83
CA GLY A 228 3.98 2.16 11.99
C GLY A 228 3.83 0.96 11.04
N GLU A 229 4.56 0.94 9.93
CA GLU A 229 4.55 -0.15 8.96
C GLU A 229 5.88 -0.94 8.91
N SER A 230 6.80 -0.63 9.83
CA SER A 230 8.05 -1.38 10.07
C SER A 230 8.97 -1.52 8.85
N HIS A 231 8.90 -0.60 7.91
CA HIS A 231 9.72 -0.62 6.69
C HIS A 231 10.62 0.60 6.56
N TYR A 232 10.82 1.32 7.66
CA TYR A 232 11.74 2.46 7.74
C TYR A 232 13.18 1.99 7.61
N ILE A 233 14.06 2.82 7.06
CA ILE A 233 15.50 2.62 7.15
C ILE A 233 16.23 3.81 7.73
N GLY A 234 15.53 4.87 8.13
CA GLY A 234 16.07 6.06 8.79
C GLY A 234 16.25 5.89 10.30
N PRO A 235 16.76 6.90 11.00
CA PRO A 235 16.87 6.88 12.46
C PRO A 235 15.50 6.76 13.15
N ILE A 236 15.50 6.16 14.34
CA ILE A 236 14.32 6.09 15.21
C ILE A 236 14.33 7.31 16.12
N TYR A 237 13.23 8.07 16.11
CA TYR A 237 13.03 9.19 17.02
C TYR A 237 11.84 8.91 17.93
N GLU A 238 12.07 8.77 19.24
CA GLU A 238 10.99 8.52 20.23
C GLU A 238 9.86 9.57 20.17
N LYS A 239 10.20 10.81 19.82
CA LYS A 239 9.24 11.91 19.65
C LYS A 239 8.38 11.84 18.37
N SER A 240 8.59 10.83 17.53
CA SER A 240 7.92 10.63 16.23
C SER A 240 7.12 9.32 16.19
N MET A 241 6.67 8.85 17.35
CA MET A 241 5.96 7.57 17.52
C MET A 241 4.44 7.73 17.66
N ALA A 242 3.87 8.88 17.31
CA ALA A 242 2.43 9.17 17.49
C ALA A 242 1.52 8.18 16.75
N ALA A 243 1.98 7.58 15.65
CA ALA A 243 1.25 6.56 14.89
C ALA A 243 0.83 5.35 15.76
N PHE A 244 1.62 4.98 16.77
CA PHE A 244 1.29 3.86 17.66
C PHE A 244 0.12 4.20 18.60
N ASP A 245 0.05 5.43 19.09
CA ASP A 245 -1.04 5.90 19.95
C ASP A 245 -2.34 6.10 19.14
N ILE A 246 -2.25 6.81 18.01
CA ILE A 246 -3.40 7.07 17.13
C ILE A 246 -3.91 5.77 16.51
N GLY A 247 -2.99 4.93 16.07
CA GLY A 247 -3.25 3.59 15.54
C GLY A 247 -3.66 2.57 16.60
N LYS A 248 -3.73 2.96 17.89
CA LYS A 248 -4.17 2.11 19.01
C LYS A 248 -3.42 0.78 19.06
N SER A 249 -2.11 0.82 18.86
CA SER A 249 -1.27 -0.37 18.93
C SER A 249 -1.27 -0.95 20.33
N LEU A 250 -1.08 -2.27 20.43
CA LEU A 250 -0.97 -2.97 21.71
C LEU A 250 0.31 -2.56 22.46
N TYR A 251 1.40 -2.33 21.72
CA TYR A 251 2.71 -1.91 22.20
C TYR A 251 3.50 -1.29 21.04
N ASN A 252 4.60 -0.59 21.31
CA ASN A 252 5.43 0.01 20.26
C ASN A 252 6.46 -1.01 19.76
N TYR A 253 6.13 -1.69 18.65
CA TYR A 253 7.01 -2.69 18.02
C TYR A 253 8.21 -2.13 17.24
N ALA A 254 8.34 -0.81 17.12
CA ALA A 254 9.51 -0.15 16.53
C ALA A 254 10.53 0.34 17.56
N ARG A 255 10.14 0.46 18.84
CA ARG A 255 11.04 0.91 19.92
C ARG A 255 12.21 -0.07 20.06
N ASP A 256 13.44 0.43 19.95
CA ASP A 256 14.69 -0.34 20.03
C ASP A 256 14.87 -1.39 18.90
N TYR A 257 14.18 -1.23 17.76
CA TYR A 257 14.32 -2.08 16.57
C TYR A 257 14.96 -1.27 15.42
N PRO A 258 16.25 -0.95 15.50
CA PRO A 258 16.92 -0.17 14.46
C PRO A 258 16.89 -0.92 13.13
N HIS A 259 16.67 -0.18 12.05
CA HIS A 259 16.68 -0.65 10.65
C HIS A 259 17.76 0.04 9.81
N ASP A 260 18.58 0.89 10.44
CA ASP A 260 19.64 1.64 9.79
C ASP A 260 20.73 0.77 9.19
N GLY A 261 20.97 -0.43 9.73
CA GLY A 261 21.90 -1.40 9.16
C GLY A 261 21.62 -1.73 7.68
N TRP A 262 20.36 -1.69 7.23
CA TRP A 262 20.04 -1.89 5.80
C TRP A 262 20.57 -0.75 4.91
N ARG A 263 20.82 0.45 5.44
CA ARG A 263 21.42 1.56 4.68
C ARG A 263 22.88 1.32 4.33
N GLU A 264 23.61 0.52 5.11
CA GLU A 264 25.07 0.35 4.98
C GLU A 264 25.50 -0.23 3.62
N VAL A 265 24.60 -0.97 2.94
CA VAL A 265 24.87 -1.54 1.61
C VAL A 265 24.38 -0.67 0.45
N LEU A 266 23.60 0.38 0.74
CA LEU A 266 22.99 1.22 -0.29
C LEU A 266 24.00 1.96 -1.17
N PRO A 267 25.11 2.53 -0.66
CA PRO A 267 26.08 3.21 -1.51
C PRO A 267 26.55 2.33 -2.68
N PHE A 268 26.90 1.07 -2.40
CA PHE A 268 27.32 0.12 -3.43
C PHE A 268 26.19 -0.22 -4.42
N LEU A 269 24.98 -0.50 -3.91
CA LEU A 269 23.84 -0.91 -4.73
C LEU A 269 23.36 0.24 -5.65
N ILE A 270 23.30 1.45 -5.11
CA ILE A 270 22.90 2.65 -5.85
C ILE A 270 23.97 3.05 -6.86
N ASP A 271 25.26 2.94 -6.52
CA ASP A 271 26.34 3.18 -7.49
C ASP A 271 26.32 2.16 -8.63
N LEU A 272 26.04 0.89 -8.32
CA LEU A 272 25.90 -0.16 -9.33
C LEU A 272 24.70 0.13 -10.25
N TYR A 273 23.56 0.52 -9.68
CA TYR A 273 22.37 0.92 -10.42
C TYR A 273 22.64 2.10 -11.36
N LYS A 274 23.19 3.20 -10.84
CA LYS A 274 23.36 4.45 -11.59
C LYS A 274 24.52 4.40 -12.60
N ASN A 275 25.62 3.75 -12.23
CA ASN A 275 26.87 3.81 -12.99
C ASN A 275 27.22 2.51 -13.71
N GLY A 276 26.50 1.42 -13.42
CA GLY A 276 26.80 0.08 -13.93
C GLY A 276 28.06 -0.57 -13.32
N LYS A 277 28.74 0.11 -12.39
CA LYS A 277 29.87 -0.42 -11.61
C LYS A 277 29.88 0.21 -10.22
N ALA A 278 30.34 -0.54 -9.23
CA ALA A 278 30.48 -0.05 -7.87
C ALA A 278 31.77 -0.55 -7.23
N SER A 279 32.24 0.18 -6.23
CA SER A 279 33.42 -0.17 -5.43
C SER A 279 33.08 -0.18 -3.95
N VAL A 280 33.87 -0.91 -3.19
CA VAL A 280 33.81 -0.94 -1.73
C VAL A 280 35.22 -0.71 -1.21
N ASP A 281 35.33 0.00 -0.11
CA ASP A 281 36.58 0.23 0.62
C ASP A 281 36.67 -0.59 1.89
N HIS A 282 35.56 -1.17 2.35
CA HIS A 282 35.50 -2.05 3.50
C HIS A 282 34.51 -3.19 3.25
N ASP A 283 34.76 -4.32 3.93
CA ASP A 283 33.80 -5.42 3.98
C ASP A 283 32.74 -5.09 5.04
N THR A 284 31.45 -5.18 4.69
CA THR A 284 30.33 -4.84 5.58
C THR A 284 29.39 -6.02 5.69
N VAL A 285 28.96 -6.33 6.91
CA VAL A 285 27.96 -7.37 7.18
C VAL A 285 26.72 -6.70 7.74
N VAL A 286 25.58 -6.93 7.09
CA VAL A 286 24.25 -6.57 7.59
C VAL A 286 23.50 -7.86 7.89
N PHE A 287 22.80 -7.89 9.01
CA PHE A 287 22.04 -9.07 9.43
C PHE A 287 20.74 -8.67 10.11
N TRP A 288 19.71 -9.50 9.95
CA TRP A 288 18.40 -9.26 10.54
C TRP A 288 17.67 -10.56 10.86
N TYR A 289 16.76 -10.48 11.82
CA TYR A 289 15.91 -11.57 12.26
C TYR A 289 14.76 -10.98 13.09
N ARG A 290 13.71 -11.79 13.26
CA ARG A 290 12.70 -11.53 14.29
C ARG A 290 13.28 -11.98 15.63
N PRO A 291 13.24 -11.17 16.70
CA PRO A 291 13.80 -11.55 18.00
C PRO A 291 12.92 -12.54 18.77
N HIS A 292 11.81 -12.96 18.18
CA HIS A 292 10.96 -14.02 18.71
C HIS A 292 10.72 -15.07 17.62
N PRO A 293 10.76 -16.36 17.96
CA PRO A 293 10.25 -17.39 17.06
C PRO A 293 8.80 -17.11 16.68
N VAL A 294 8.42 -17.42 15.44
CA VAL A 294 7.12 -17.08 14.85
C VAL A 294 5.94 -17.62 15.67
N SER A 295 6.16 -18.73 16.38
CA SER A 295 5.14 -19.45 17.16
C SER A 295 5.27 -19.29 18.69
N SER A 296 6.18 -18.44 19.19
CA SER A 296 6.41 -18.30 20.64
C SER A 296 5.28 -17.60 21.39
N CYS A 297 4.58 -16.66 20.74
CA CYS A 297 3.62 -15.76 21.38
C CYS A 297 2.33 -15.62 20.57
N PHE A 298 1.32 -14.97 21.14
CA PHE A 298 0.05 -14.75 20.44
C PHE A 298 0.25 -13.88 19.20
N THR A 299 -0.38 -14.23 18.09
CA THR A 299 -0.30 -13.45 16.84
C THR A 299 -0.96 -12.08 16.96
N GLY A 300 -1.83 -11.86 17.96
CA GLY A 300 -2.62 -10.64 18.08
C GLY A 300 -3.58 -10.42 16.90
N GLY A 301 -3.94 -11.49 16.18
CA GLY A 301 -4.74 -11.43 14.97
C GLY A 301 -3.98 -11.01 13.71
N THR A 302 -2.65 -10.80 13.79
CA THR A 302 -1.81 -10.48 12.64
C THR A 302 -1.81 -11.64 11.64
N THR A 303 -2.06 -11.32 10.37
CA THR A 303 -2.00 -12.25 9.24
C THR A 303 -0.78 -11.95 8.36
N VAL A 304 -0.33 -12.94 7.59
CA VAL A 304 0.46 -12.69 6.39
C VAL A 304 -0.51 -12.40 5.24
N ASN A 305 -0.25 -11.35 4.46
CA ASN A 305 -1.19 -10.72 3.53
C ASN A 305 -2.42 -10.12 4.24
N THR A 306 -3.24 -9.37 3.51
CA THR A 306 -4.48 -8.81 4.04
C THR A 306 -5.66 -8.88 3.07
N ALA A 307 -6.83 -9.27 3.60
CA ALA A 307 -8.09 -9.28 2.88
C ALA A 307 -8.53 -7.86 2.46
N SER A 308 -8.06 -6.80 3.14
CA SER A 308 -8.35 -5.40 2.76
C SER A 308 -7.76 -5.04 1.39
N GLN A 309 -6.70 -5.73 0.98
CA GLN A 309 -6.13 -5.68 -0.37
C GLN A 309 -6.61 -6.84 -1.26
N LEU A 310 -7.72 -7.49 -0.89
CA LEU A 310 -8.34 -8.62 -1.60
C LEU A 310 -7.41 -9.83 -1.75
N GLN A 311 -6.41 -9.94 -0.87
CA GLN A 311 -5.46 -11.06 -0.84
C GLN A 311 -5.99 -12.19 0.05
N ILE A 312 -5.57 -13.41 -0.28
CA ILE A 312 -5.72 -14.55 0.65
C ILE A 312 -4.77 -14.33 1.82
N GLU A 313 -5.31 -14.40 3.04
CA GLU A 313 -4.58 -14.31 4.30
C GLU A 313 -4.04 -15.68 4.74
N PHE A 314 -2.88 -15.69 5.41
CA PHE A 314 -2.26 -16.88 5.99
C PHE A 314 -1.90 -16.63 7.45
N GLU A 315 -1.90 -17.70 8.25
CA GLU A 315 -1.30 -17.63 9.58
C GLU A 315 0.23 -17.42 9.46
N PRO A 316 0.84 -16.55 10.29
CA PRO A 316 2.28 -16.29 10.27
C PRO A 316 3.15 -17.55 10.28
N ALA A 317 2.77 -18.57 11.05
CA ALA A 317 3.50 -19.84 11.16
C ALA A 317 3.55 -20.68 9.87
N PHE A 318 2.70 -20.42 8.88
CA PHE A 318 2.75 -21.12 7.58
C PHE A 318 3.65 -20.42 6.55
N ALA A 319 3.97 -19.14 6.74
CA ALA A 319 4.70 -18.35 5.75
C ALA A 319 6.10 -17.90 6.22
N LEU A 320 6.29 -17.74 7.52
CA LEU A 320 7.53 -17.23 8.10
C LEU A 320 8.42 -18.36 8.62
N GLU A 321 9.73 -18.15 8.55
CA GLU A 321 10.74 -19.13 9.01
C GLU A 321 11.63 -18.56 10.10
N ASP A 322 11.91 -19.32 11.15
CA ASP A 322 12.79 -18.91 12.25
C ASP A 322 14.27 -18.96 11.84
N ARG A 323 14.71 -17.89 11.14
CA ARG A 323 16.04 -17.76 10.55
C ARG A 323 16.64 -16.37 10.75
N LEU A 324 17.96 -16.34 10.83
CA LEU A 324 18.78 -15.15 10.80
C LEU A 324 19.35 -15.01 9.39
N TYR A 325 19.10 -13.85 8.79
CA TYR A 325 19.51 -13.52 7.43
C TYR A 325 20.74 -12.64 7.46
N VAL A 326 21.65 -12.87 6.52
CA VAL A 326 22.92 -12.17 6.39
C VAL A 326 23.07 -11.70 4.95
N MET A 327 23.31 -10.39 4.80
CA MET A 327 23.73 -9.74 3.57
C MET A 327 25.11 -9.14 3.79
N ALA A 328 26.14 -9.77 3.23
CA ALA A 328 27.52 -9.35 3.36
C ALA A 328 28.01 -8.71 2.07
N LEU A 329 28.37 -7.44 2.12
CA LEU A 329 29.05 -6.72 1.04
C LEU A 329 30.55 -6.95 1.18
N LEU A 330 31.10 -7.76 0.29
CA LEU A 330 32.48 -8.23 0.39
C LEU A 330 33.31 -7.80 -0.82
N SER A 331 34.54 -7.41 -0.55
CA SER A 331 35.57 -7.07 -1.52
C SER A 331 36.01 -8.26 -2.37
N ASP A 332 35.98 -9.48 -1.80
CA ASP A 332 36.24 -10.74 -2.50
C ASP A 332 35.51 -11.95 -1.85
N GLY A 333 35.70 -13.14 -2.43
CA GLY A 333 35.06 -14.39 -1.97
C GLY A 333 35.81 -15.18 -0.89
N ASN A 334 36.90 -14.68 -0.31
CA ASN A 334 37.73 -15.39 0.67
C ASN A 334 37.28 -15.16 2.13
N HIS A 335 35.99 -14.96 2.33
CA HIS A 335 35.38 -14.66 3.62
C HIS A 335 34.42 -15.75 4.05
N ALA A 336 34.25 -15.91 5.36
CA ALA A 336 33.20 -16.72 5.94
C ALA A 336 32.48 -15.90 7.02
N VAL A 337 31.16 -16.00 7.09
CA VAL A 337 30.40 -15.39 8.19
C VAL A 337 30.01 -16.49 9.15
N ARG A 338 30.48 -16.38 10.40
CA ARG A 338 30.11 -17.26 11.49
C ARG A 338 28.98 -16.63 12.28
N VAL A 339 27.96 -17.40 12.59
CA VAL A 339 26.80 -16.95 13.35
C VAL A 339 26.64 -17.85 14.56
N TYR A 340 26.48 -17.22 15.71
CA TYR A 340 25.94 -17.82 16.92
C TYR A 340 24.51 -17.33 17.06
N ALA A 341 23.53 -18.24 17.05
CA ALA A 341 22.12 -17.89 17.17
C ALA A 341 21.40 -18.90 18.05
N GLY A 342 21.16 -18.55 19.32
CA GLY A 342 20.33 -19.37 20.19
C GLY A 342 20.98 -20.63 20.76
N GLY A 343 22.31 -20.66 20.87
CA GLY A 343 23.04 -21.85 21.32
C GLY A 343 23.69 -22.64 20.20
N ASP A 344 23.26 -22.46 18.96
CA ASP A 344 23.88 -23.06 17.79
C ASP A 344 24.94 -22.14 17.19
N GLN A 345 26.09 -22.73 16.83
CA GLN A 345 27.14 -22.07 16.08
C GLN A 345 27.25 -22.69 14.69
N GLY A 346 27.26 -21.85 13.65
CA GLY A 346 27.39 -22.31 12.28
C GLY A 346 28.00 -21.24 11.37
N TYR A 347 28.38 -21.67 10.17
CA TYR A 347 28.76 -20.77 9.09
C TYR A 347 27.57 -20.53 8.17
N VAL A 348 27.41 -19.28 7.72
CA VAL A 348 26.41 -18.93 6.71
C VAL A 348 26.71 -19.68 5.42
N LYS A 349 25.74 -20.46 4.95
CA LYS A 349 25.77 -20.99 3.59
C LYS A 349 25.17 -19.95 2.66
N TRP A 350 25.96 -19.49 1.69
CA TRP A 350 25.51 -18.51 0.72
C TRP A 350 24.41 -19.10 -0.18
N ASN A 351 23.19 -18.58 -0.05
CA ASN A 351 22.08 -18.80 -0.98
C ASN A 351 22.34 -18.08 -2.32
N SER A 352 23.00 -16.93 -2.26
CA SER A 352 23.45 -16.16 -3.40
C SER A 352 24.85 -15.58 -3.15
N ARG A 353 25.66 -15.50 -4.20
CA ARG A 353 26.98 -14.85 -4.19
C ARG A 353 27.25 -14.25 -5.57
N PRO A 354 28.05 -13.18 -5.70
CA PRO A 354 28.42 -12.64 -7.00
C PRO A 354 29.06 -13.70 -7.89
N ASP A 355 28.93 -13.55 -9.20
CA ASP A 355 29.64 -14.40 -10.15
C ASP A 355 31.15 -14.36 -9.89
N GLU A 356 31.84 -15.48 -10.11
CA GLU A 356 33.26 -15.64 -9.80
C GLU A 356 34.16 -14.67 -10.57
N GLU A 357 33.71 -14.17 -11.73
CA GLU A 357 34.42 -13.14 -12.49
C GLU A 357 34.13 -11.72 -12.01
N ILE A 358 33.00 -11.49 -11.33
CA ILE A 358 32.64 -10.19 -10.73
C ILE A 358 33.38 -9.98 -9.40
N VAL A 359 33.46 -11.04 -8.58
CA VAL A 359 34.14 -11.15 -7.28
C VAL A 359 33.58 -10.25 -6.18
N THR A 360 33.63 -8.93 -6.35
CA THR A 360 33.17 -7.94 -5.36
C THR A 360 31.65 -7.80 -5.45
N GLY A 361 30.95 -7.88 -4.32
CA GLY A 361 29.52 -7.60 -4.27
C GLY A 361 28.82 -8.21 -3.06
N ILE A 362 27.51 -8.40 -3.20
CA ILE A 362 26.64 -8.90 -2.14
C ILE A 362 26.61 -10.42 -2.11
N PHE A 363 26.95 -10.98 -0.96
CA PHE A 363 26.73 -12.36 -0.57
C PHE A 363 25.51 -12.42 0.33
N PHE A 364 24.58 -13.31 0.04
CA PHE A 364 23.34 -13.44 0.80
C PHE A 364 23.13 -14.88 1.25
N GLY A 365 22.78 -15.05 2.52
CA GLY A 365 22.53 -16.37 3.10
C GLY A 365 21.75 -16.27 4.40
N SER A 366 21.44 -17.43 4.98
CA SER A 366 20.75 -17.48 6.27
C SER A 366 21.12 -18.72 7.07
N VAL A 367 20.92 -18.65 8.38
CA VAL A 367 21.03 -19.78 9.31
C VAL A 367 19.73 -19.90 10.12
N PRO A 368 19.27 -21.12 10.48
CA PRO A 368 18.19 -21.25 11.46
C PRO A 368 18.61 -20.66 12.81
N PHE A 369 17.66 -20.22 13.63
CA PHE A 369 17.93 -19.74 14.98
C PHE A 369 17.06 -20.45 16.03
N HIS A 370 17.49 -20.34 17.29
CA HIS A 370 16.72 -20.70 18.48
C HIS A 370 16.75 -19.56 19.52
N PRO A 371 15.93 -19.61 20.59
CA PRO A 371 16.08 -18.67 21.71
C PRO A 371 17.47 -18.69 22.33
N GLY A 372 18.02 -17.51 22.59
CA GLY A 372 19.34 -17.28 23.19
C GLY A 372 20.12 -16.17 22.50
N LYS A 373 21.37 -15.98 22.92
CA LYS A 373 22.22 -14.87 22.46
C LYS A 373 22.52 -14.97 20.96
N VAL A 374 22.75 -13.82 20.34
CA VAL A 374 23.09 -13.68 18.93
C VAL A 374 24.43 -12.96 18.78
N SER A 375 25.36 -13.52 18.02
CA SER A 375 26.56 -12.83 17.56
C SER A 375 26.96 -13.27 16.16
N ILE A 376 27.51 -12.33 15.40
CA ILE A 376 27.92 -12.53 14.02
C ILE A 376 29.38 -12.11 13.91
N ASP A 377 30.23 -12.99 13.39
CA ASP A 377 31.64 -12.73 13.14
C ASP A 377 31.92 -12.83 11.64
N LEU A 378 32.74 -11.93 11.12
CA LEU A 378 33.31 -12.05 9.78
C LEU A 378 34.73 -12.60 9.90
N ASP A 379 34.94 -13.80 9.38
CA ASP A 379 36.25 -14.42 9.26
C ASP A 379 36.85 -14.08 7.88
N ARG A 380 38.15 -13.74 7.85
CA ARG A 380 38.93 -13.50 6.64
C ARG A 380 40.26 -14.26 6.72
N GLY A 381 40.43 -15.26 5.87
CA GLY A 381 41.53 -16.22 6.01
C GLY A 381 41.48 -16.92 7.36
N ASP A 382 42.56 -16.87 8.13
CA ASP A 382 42.66 -17.50 9.46
C ASP A 382 42.31 -16.57 10.63
N GLY A 383 41.85 -15.33 10.36
CA GLY A 383 41.61 -14.30 11.38
C GLY A 383 40.20 -13.70 11.34
N GLU A 384 39.78 -13.16 12.48
CA GLU A 384 38.52 -12.41 12.62
C GLU A 384 38.71 -10.97 12.12
N ALA A 385 37.85 -10.54 11.18
CA ALA A 385 37.89 -9.23 10.55
C ALA A 385 36.98 -8.20 11.23
N GLY A 386 35.97 -8.67 11.96
CA GLY A 386 35.03 -7.86 12.73
C GLY A 386 33.90 -8.73 13.28
N TYR A 387 33.15 -8.20 14.24
CA TYR A 387 32.00 -8.88 14.82
C TYR A 387 30.94 -7.86 15.28
N ALA A 388 29.71 -8.35 15.46
CA ALA A 388 28.64 -7.64 16.14
C ALA A 388 27.83 -8.58 17.04
N VAL A 389 27.24 -8.01 18.08
CA VAL A 389 26.29 -8.70 18.97
C VAL A 389 24.89 -8.20 18.64
N GLY A 390 23.98 -9.15 18.43
CA GLY A 390 22.57 -8.86 18.17
C GLY A 390 21.73 -8.81 19.45
N LEU A 391 20.49 -8.35 19.31
CA LEU A 391 19.44 -8.57 20.30
C LEU A 391 19.27 -10.07 20.62
N GLU A 392 19.06 -10.41 21.90
CA GLU A 392 18.82 -11.79 22.30
C GLU A 392 17.48 -12.29 21.76
N ILE A 393 17.46 -13.49 21.17
CA ILE A 393 16.23 -14.13 20.72
C ILE A 393 15.52 -14.72 21.94
N SER A 394 14.26 -14.36 22.15
CA SER A 394 13.49 -14.77 23.33
C SER A 394 12.16 -15.40 22.94
N ASP A 395 11.70 -16.36 23.73
CA ASP A 395 10.33 -16.87 23.67
C ASP A 395 9.35 -16.03 24.52
N GLN A 396 9.84 -15.00 25.21
CA GLN A 396 9.04 -14.05 25.98
C GLN A 396 8.80 -12.80 25.14
N CYS A 397 7.53 -12.45 24.92
CA CYS A 397 7.16 -11.26 24.17
C CYS A 397 6.51 -10.18 25.04
N GLU A 398 6.65 -8.93 24.61
CA GLU A 398 5.99 -7.79 25.25
C GLU A 398 4.47 -8.00 25.26
N GLN A 399 3.87 -7.94 26.44
CA GLN A 399 2.44 -8.19 26.67
C GLN A 399 1.93 -9.55 26.15
N GLY A 400 2.81 -10.51 25.85
CA GLY A 400 2.48 -11.83 25.32
C GLY A 400 2.16 -11.88 23.82
N PHE A 401 2.35 -10.78 23.09
CA PHE A 401 2.09 -10.70 21.65
C PHE A 401 3.39 -10.75 20.84
N ASN A 402 3.38 -11.49 19.73
CA ASN A 402 4.56 -11.61 18.89
C ASN A 402 4.86 -10.28 18.16
N ASN A 403 6.13 -9.89 18.15
CA ASN A 403 6.61 -8.75 17.36
C ASN A 403 7.21 -9.27 16.06
N TYR A 404 6.51 -9.06 14.95
CA TYR A 404 6.96 -9.46 13.62
C TYR A 404 7.87 -8.42 12.94
N ASN A 405 8.20 -7.32 13.61
CA ASN A 405 9.23 -6.41 13.16
C ASN A 405 10.61 -7.09 13.22
N ALA A 406 11.49 -6.76 12.28
CA ALA A 406 12.86 -7.24 12.27
C ALA A 406 13.73 -6.35 13.17
N TRP A 407 14.68 -6.97 13.88
CA TRP A 407 15.81 -6.26 14.45
C TRP A 407 16.97 -6.34 13.46
N VAL A 408 17.59 -5.21 13.13
CA VAL A 408 18.67 -5.14 12.13
C VAL A 408 19.95 -4.67 12.80
N GLY A 409 21.02 -5.42 12.58
CA GLY A 409 22.36 -5.05 12.97
C GLY A 409 23.28 -5.00 11.77
N SER A 410 24.37 -4.25 11.92
CA SER A 410 25.45 -4.23 10.95
C SER A 410 26.79 -3.98 11.61
N PHE A 411 27.86 -4.33 10.91
CA PHE A 411 29.21 -3.87 11.24
C PHE A 411 30.08 -3.83 9.99
N THR A 412 31.08 -2.95 10.01
CA THR A 412 32.11 -2.85 8.99
C THR A 412 33.41 -3.42 9.53
N ALA A 413 34.07 -4.25 8.74
CA ALA A 413 35.34 -4.86 9.09
C ALA A 413 36.40 -3.79 9.35
N SER A 414 37.05 -3.86 10.50
CA SER A 414 38.09 -2.92 10.93
C SER A 414 39.52 -3.47 10.72
N ALA A 415 39.66 -4.64 10.10
CA ALA A 415 40.94 -5.31 9.94
C ALA A 415 41.90 -4.59 8.98
N ILE A 416 43.18 -4.59 9.34
CA ILE A 416 44.29 -4.07 8.53
C ILE A 416 44.97 -5.24 7.82
N PRO A 417 45.20 -5.19 6.50
CA PRO A 417 44.97 -4.05 5.61
C PRO A 417 43.53 -3.94 5.09
N ILE A 418 43.05 -2.68 5.00
CA ILE A 418 41.77 -2.30 4.39
C ILE A 418 41.63 -2.94 3.01
N THR A 419 40.50 -3.63 2.77
CA THR A 419 40.20 -4.31 1.52
C THR A 419 39.39 -3.45 0.59
N LYS A 420 39.98 -3.11 -0.57
CA LYS A 420 39.24 -2.44 -1.65
C LYS A 420 38.79 -3.46 -2.69
N GLY A 421 37.52 -3.41 -3.06
CA GLY A 421 36.93 -4.21 -4.13
C GLY A 421 36.26 -3.32 -5.16
N THR A 422 36.20 -3.78 -6.40
CA THR A 422 35.44 -3.13 -7.47
C THR A 422 34.84 -4.20 -8.37
N THR A 423 33.58 -4.03 -8.76
CA THR A 423 32.92 -4.92 -9.72
C THR A 423 33.72 -4.97 -11.02
N LYS A 424 34.26 -6.13 -11.37
CA LYS A 424 35.14 -6.28 -12.55
C LYS A 424 34.38 -6.14 -13.87
N VAL A 425 33.18 -6.71 -13.93
CA VAL A 425 32.29 -6.69 -15.10
C VAL A 425 31.19 -5.65 -14.89
N ALA A 426 30.97 -4.77 -15.87
CA ALA A 426 29.92 -3.76 -15.77
C ALA A 426 28.54 -4.42 -15.89
N LEU A 427 27.53 -3.88 -15.21
CA LEU A 427 26.16 -4.41 -15.22
C LEU A 427 25.60 -4.57 -16.64
N LYS A 428 25.87 -3.62 -17.54
CA LYS A 428 25.45 -3.68 -18.97
C LYS A 428 26.07 -4.85 -19.76
N ASP A 429 27.19 -5.39 -19.30
CA ASP A 429 27.91 -6.49 -19.93
C ASP A 429 27.56 -7.84 -19.25
N GLN A 430 26.69 -7.81 -18.24
CA GLN A 430 26.15 -8.98 -17.56
C GLN A 430 24.86 -9.44 -18.23
N ALA A 431 24.48 -10.67 -17.96
CA ALA A 431 23.17 -11.22 -18.28
C ALA A 431 22.61 -11.94 -17.06
N CYS A 432 21.31 -12.25 -17.10
CA CYS A 432 20.75 -13.16 -16.12
C CYS A 432 21.50 -14.50 -16.19
N ILE A 433 21.83 -15.08 -15.03
CA ILE A 433 22.49 -16.40 -14.91
C ILE A 433 21.75 -17.35 -13.96
N ARG A 434 20.73 -16.84 -13.27
CA ARG A 434 19.78 -17.61 -12.46
C ARG A 434 18.46 -16.85 -12.44
N GLY A 435 17.38 -17.54 -12.75
CA GLY A 435 16.03 -16.98 -12.68
C GLY A 435 15.02 -18.05 -12.34
N LYS A 436 13.80 -17.60 -12.06
CA LYS A 436 12.65 -18.43 -11.71
C LYS A 436 11.43 -18.03 -12.54
N GLY A 437 10.42 -18.89 -12.52
CA GLY A 437 9.12 -18.62 -13.14
C GLY A 437 7.97 -19.08 -12.23
N ALA A 438 6.80 -18.48 -12.39
CA ALA A 438 5.59 -18.89 -11.68
C ALA A 438 5.15 -20.29 -12.15
N TYR A 439 4.73 -21.13 -11.21
CA TYR A 439 4.09 -22.42 -11.50
C TYR A 439 4.85 -23.28 -12.53
N ASP A 440 4.22 -23.57 -13.68
CA ASP A 440 4.78 -24.39 -14.76
C ASP A 440 5.89 -23.70 -15.55
N PHE A 441 6.05 -22.37 -15.44
CA PHE A 441 7.14 -21.64 -16.10
C PHE A 441 8.50 -21.91 -15.43
N ASN A 442 8.53 -22.39 -14.19
CA ASN A 442 9.77 -22.40 -13.41
C ASN A 442 10.90 -23.22 -14.06
N ASP A 443 10.61 -24.38 -14.63
CA ASP A 443 11.61 -25.23 -15.30
C ASP A 443 12.23 -24.51 -16.51
N LEU A 444 11.37 -23.93 -17.37
CA LEU A 444 11.80 -23.16 -18.53
C LEU A 444 12.57 -21.90 -18.13
N CYS A 445 12.07 -21.12 -17.18
CA CYS A 445 12.75 -19.91 -16.70
C CYS A 445 14.10 -20.24 -16.06
N SER A 446 14.17 -21.29 -15.22
CA SER A 446 15.42 -21.74 -14.62
C SER A 446 16.47 -22.07 -15.68
N PHE A 447 16.07 -22.76 -16.75
CA PHE A 447 16.97 -23.09 -17.85
C PHE A 447 17.34 -21.86 -18.70
N THR A 448 16.35 -21.15 -19.22
CA THR A 448 16.52 -20.06 -20.20
C THR A 448 17.25 -18.86 -19.58
N CYS A 449 16.86 -18.45 -18.37
CA CYS A 449 17.51 -17.36 -17.65
C CYS A 449 18.95 -17.71 -17.32
N SER A 450 19.31 -18.99 -17.13
CA SER A 450 20.71 -19.37 -16.89
C SER A 450 21.66 -19.10 -18.06
N TYR A 451 21.12 -18.87 -19.26
CA TYR A 451 21.84 -18.56 -20.49
C TYR A 451 21.55 -17.14 -21.02
N GLY A 452 21.01 -16.27 -20.16
CA GLY A 452 20.74 -14.87 -20.47
C GLY A 452 19.48 -14.60 -21.28
N TYR A 453 18.64 -15.60 -21.56
CA TYR A 453 17.30 -15.37 -22.13
C TYR A 453 16.27 -15.42 -21.00
N CYS A 454 15.97 -14.27 -20.41
CA CYS A 454 15.08 -14.16 -19.26
C CYS A 454 14.01 -13.08 -19.51
N PRO A 455 12.95 -13.39 -20.28
CA PRO A 455 11.93 -12.40 -20.60
C PRO A 455 11.15 -12.01 -19.33
N VAL A 456 11.20 -10.72 -18.95
CA VAL A 456 10.56 -10.18 -17.73
C VAL A 456 9.06 -10.42 -17.65
N GLY A 457 8.38 -10.56 -18.80
CA GLY A 457 6.96 -10.88 -18.84
C GLY A 457 6.59 -12.32 -18.45
N ALA A 458 7.58 -13.21 -18.25
CA ALA A 458 7.34 -14.61 -17.88
C ALA A 458 8.31 -15.15 -16.80
N CYS A 459 9.49 -14.56 -16.68
CA CYS A 459 10.53 -14.99 -15.74
C CYS A 459 11.00 -13.83 -14.86
N THR A 460 11.38 -14.14 -13.63
CA THR A 460 12.08 -13.22 -12.72
C THR A 460 13.57 -13.59 -12.69
N CYS A 461 14.44 -12.63 -12.95
CA CYS A 461 15.87 -12.83 -12.77
C CYS A 461 16.25 -12.68 -11.29
N GLU A 462 16.93 -13.69 -10.74
CA GLU A 462 17.35 -13.70 -9.32
C GLU A 462 18.84 -13.42 -9.17
N GLN A 463 19.59 -13.40 -10.28
CA GLN A 463 21.02 -13.14 -10.27
C GLN A 463 21.54 -12.74 -11.65
N MET A 464 22.18 -11.57 -11.72
CA MET A 464 23.00 -11.12 -12.84
C MET A 464 24.44 -11.63 -12.71
N GLY A 465 25.09 -11.92 -13.85
CA GLY A 465 26.45 -12.43 -13.89
C GLY A 465 27.06 -12.43 -15.28
N VAL A 466 28.24 -13.03 -15.43
CA VAL A 466 28.88 -13.12 -16.74
C VAL A 466 28.06 -14.03 -17.66
N PRO A 467 27.73 -13.59 -18.89
CA PRO A 467 26.93 -14.40 -19.81
C PRO A 467 27.58 -15.76 -20.06
N ARG A 468 26.85 -16.83 -19.75
CA ARG A 468 27.34 -18.20 -19.94
C ARG A 468 27.39 -18.57 -21.43
N THR A 469 28.37 -19.40 -21.79
CA THR A 469 28.42 -20.02 -23.11
C THR A 469 27.20 -20.93 -23.29
N LYS A 470 26.37 -20.63 -24.29
CA LYS A 470 25.19 -21.44 -24.62
C LYS A 470 25.61 -22.83 -25.13
N PRO A 471 24.80 -23.88 -24.92
CA PRO A 471 25.03 -25.17 -25.56
C PRO A 471 25.01 -25.05 -27.10
N ASN A 472 25.47 -26.08 -27.80
CA ASN A 472 25.32 -26.12 -29.25
C ASN A 472 23.83 -26.16 -29.62
N ALA A 473 23.43 -25.29 -30.54
CA ALA A 473 22.07 -25.30 -31.06
C ALA A 473 21.76 -26.64 -31.73
N THR A 474 20.65 -27.26 -31.36
CA THR A 474 20.17 -28.53 -31.89
C THR A 474 19.39 -28.34 -33.19
N GLY A 475 18.89 -27.12 -33.45
CA GLY A 475 17.97 -26.82 -34.55
C GLY A 475 16.53 -27.29 -34.30
N VAL A 476 16.24 -27.84 -33.11
CA VAL A 476 14.88 -28.23 -32.72
C VAL A 476 14.06 -26.97 -32.46
N ILE A 477 12.95 -26.83 -33.18
CA ILE A 477 12.00 -25.73 -32.99
C ILE A 477 11.00 -26.16 -31.91
N GLY A 478 10.94 -25.39 -30.82
CA GLY A 478 9.97 -25.58 -29.75
C GLY A 478 8.79 -24.61 -29.86
N TYR A 479 7.60 -25.12 -29.58
CA TYR A 479 6.33 -24.41 -29.48
C TYR A 479 5.72 -24.67 -28.10
N PRO A 480 4.76 -23.84 -27.64
CA PRO A 480 3.94 -24.17 -26.48
C PRO A 480 3.23 -25.52 -26.69
N ALA A 481 3.18 -26.34 -25.65
CA ALA A 481 2.40 -27.57 -25.65
C ALA A 481 0.89 -27.26 -25.80
N GLU A 482 0.09 -28.26 -26.19
CA GLU A 482 -1.37 -28.11 -26.33
C GLU A 482 -2.00 -27.49 -25.06
N GLY A 483 -2.76 -26.41 -25.24
CA GLY A 483 -3.41 -25.68 -24.14
C GLY A 483 -2.53 -24.64 -23.44
N LYS A 484 -1.24 -24.48 -23.82
CA LYS A 484 -0.36 -23.42 -23.33
C LYS A 484 -0.42 -22.19 -24.23
N ASP A 485 -0.38 -21.01 -23.63
CA ASP A 485 -0.55 -19.74 -24.33
C ASP A 485 0.76 -19.18 -24.94
N ALA A 486 0.67 -17.97 -25.50
CA ALA A 486 1.78 -17.30 -26.15
C ALA A 486 2.94 -16.92 -25.21
N ASN A 487 2.75 -16.90 -23.89
CA ASN A 487 3.81 -16.57 -22.93
C ASN A 487 4.91 -17.65 -22.92
N TYR A 488 4.59 -18.87 -23.34
CA TYR A 488 5.55 -19.98 -23.46
C TYR A 488 6.35 -19.94 -24.77
N LEU A 489 5.91 -19.19 -25.79
CA LEU A 489 6.43 -19.33 -27.15
C LEU A 489 7.93 -19.04 -27.24
N GLY A 490 8.38 -17.90 -26.70
CA GLY A 490 9.79 -17.53 -26.70
C GLY A 490 10.65 -18.48 -25.86
N LEU A 491 10.13 -18.89 -24.70
CA LEU A 491 10.81 -19.81 -23.78
C LEU A 491 11.00 -21.19 -24.41
N CYS A 492 9.95 -21.77 -25.00
CA CYS A 492 10.02 -23.07 -25.67
C CYS A 492 10.92 -23.03 -26.90
N SER A 493 10.84 -21.96 -27.70
CA SER A 493 11.71 -21.77 -28.87
C SER A 493 13.18 -21.78 -28.47
N PHE A 494 13.54 -21.02 -27.43
CA PHE A 494 14.91 -20.99 -26.92
C PHE A 494 15.32 -22.33 -26.30
N ALA A 495 14.52 -22.85 -25.38
CA ALA A 495 14.88 -24.01 -24.58
C ALA A 495 15.05 -25.28 -25.42
N CYS A 496 14.10 -25.57 -26.32
CA CYS A 496 14.15 -26.75 -27.18
C CYS A 496 15.35 -26.71 -28.13
N ASN A 497 15.67 -25.53 -28.68
CA ASN A 497 16.84 -25.34 -29.54
C ASN A 497 18.17 -25.59 -28.80
N TYR A 498 18.20 -25.54 -27.46
CA TYR A 498 19.37 -25.86 -26.65
C TYR A 498 19.24 -27.18 -25.88
N GLY A 499 18.32 -28.06 -26.30
CA GLY A 499 18.22 -29.44 -25.80
C GLY A 499 17.40 -29.60 -24.52
N HIS A 500 16.69 -28.56 -24.06
CA HIS A 500 15.76 -28.63 -22.95
C HIS A 500 14.32 -28.41 -23.45
N CYS A 501 13.61 -29.49 -23.77
CA CYS A 501 12.25 -29.43 -24.33
C CYS A 501 11.27 -30.25 -23.47
N PRO A 502 10.86 -29.72 -22.30
CA PRO A 502 9.95 -30.43 -21.39
C PRO A 502 8.55 -30.57 -21.99
N SER A 503 8.09 -31.81 -22.21
CA SER A 503 6.82 -32.11 -22.88
C SER A 503 5.57 -31.60 -22.17
N LYS A 504 5.67 -31.23 -20.88
CA LYS A 504 4.57 -30.64 -20.12
C LYS A 504 4.23 -29.21 -20.58
N THR A 505 5.22 -28.47 -21.06
CA THR A 505 5.10 -27.03 -21.37
C THR A 505 5.46 -26.73 -22.82
N CYS A 506 6.28 -27.55 -23.46
CA CYS A 506 6.70 -27.38 -24.85
C CYS A 506 6.42 -28.63 -25.69
N ASP A 507 6.26 -28.41 -26.99
CA ASP A 507 6.16 -29.44 -28.03
C ASP A 507 7.02 -29.03 -29.24
N THR A 508 7.32 -29.98 -30.11
CA THR A 508 7.97 -29.76 -31.41
C THR A 508 6.97 -29.57 -32.55
N GLN A 509 5.68 -29.76 -32.26
CA GLN A 509 4.57 -29.47 -33.17
C GLN A 509 3.87 -28.17 -32.72
N GLU A 510 3.46 -27.37 -33.70
CA GLU A 510 2.73 -26.13 -33.45
C GLU A 510 1.27 -26.43 -33.10
N HIS A 511 0.77 -25.81 -32.03
CA HIS A 511 -0.60 -25.93 -31.56
C HIS A 511 -1.29 -24.57 -31.54
N PRO A 512 -2.63 -24.49 -31.67
CA PRO A 512 -3.36 -23.27 -31.42
C PRO A 512 -3.12 -22.77 -29.99
N MET A 513 -2.67 -21.52 -29.85
CA MET A 513 -2.44 -20.89 -28.55
C MET A 513 -3.73 -20.23 -28.05
N PRO A 514 -4.29 -20.63 -26.89
CA PRO A 514 -5.40 -19.91 -26.27
C PRO A 514 -4.96 -18.51 -25.85
N ILE A 515 -5.91 -17.56 -25.87
CA ILE A 515 -5.70 -16.24 -25.26
C ILE A 515 -6.17 -16.34 -23.81
N PRO A 516 -5.28 -16.17 -22.83
CA PRO A 516 -5.66 -16.23 -21.43
C PRO A 516 -6.61 -15.07 -21.11
N THR A 517 -7.71 -15.37 -20.39
CA THR A 517 -8.63 -14.35 -19.87
C THR A 517 -8.15 -13.78 -18.53
N VAL A 518 -7.24 -14.48 -17.86
CA VAL A 518 -6.62 -14.13 -16.59
C VAL A 518 -5.13 -14.39 -16.73
N SER A 519 -4.29 -13.48 -16.25
CA SER A 519 -2.84 -13.66 -16.30
C SER A 519 -2.41 -14.81 -15.40
N ASP A 520 -1.58 -15.71 -15.92
CA ASP A 520 -0.93 -16.81 -15.19
C ASP A 520 -0.01 -16.34 -14.05
N PHE A 521 0.30 -15.04 -14.02
CA PHE A 521 1.23 -14.43 -13.05
C PHE A 521 0.52 -13.69 -11.91
N LEU A 522 -0.83 -13.63 -11.94
CA LEU A 522 -1.58 -13.06 -10.83
C LEU A 522 -1.77 -14.10 -9.73
N PRO A 523 -1.45 -13.77 -8.47
CA PRO A 523 -1.77 -14.62 -7.35
C PRO A 523 -3.29 -14.88 -7.25
N PRO A 524 -3.70 -16.05 -6.74
CA PRO A 524 -5.12 -16.36 -6.60
C PRO A 524 -5.76 -15.51 -5.50
N ALA A 525 -7.05 -15.19 -5.69
CA ALA A 525 -7.92 -14.61 -4.70
C ALA A 525 -8.97 -15.62 -4.22
N CYS A 526 -9.63 -15.33 -3.10
CA CYS A 526 -10.81 -16.08 -2.71
C CYS A 526 -11.98 -15.75 -3.66
N THR A 527 -12.70 -16.78 -4.12
CA THR A 527 -13.87 -16.64 -5.01
C THR A 527 -15.14 -17.26 -4.45
N GLU A 528 -15.02 -18.10 -3.41
CA GLU A 528 -16.16 -18.58 -2.62
C GLU A 528 -15.68 -18.82 -1.19
N GLY A 529 -16.51 -18.49 -0.20
CA GLY A 529 -16.19 -18.72 1.20
C GLY A 529 -17.43 -18.88 2.08
N THR A 530 -17.18 -19.20 3.34
CA THR A 530 -18.22 -19.42 4.35
C THR A 530 -17.77 -18.86 5.70
N GLY A 531 -18.72 -18.62 6.59
CA GLY A 531 -18.49 -18.15 7.96
C GLY A 531 -19.30 -18.96 8.96
N ASN A 532 -19.23 -18.58 10.24
CA ASN A 532 -20.02 -19.19 11.30
C ASN A 532 -20.97 -18.17 11.93
N GLY A 533 -22.12 -18.64 12.43
CA GLY A 533 -23.10 -17.81 13.12
C GLY A 533 -23.52 -16.60 12.28
N ASN A 534 -23.45 -15.40 12.87
CA ASN A 534 -23.88 -14.16 12.22
C ASN A 534 -22.94 -13.73 11.07
N ALA A 535 -21.73 -14.28 10.97
CA ALA A 535 -20.82 -14.01 9.85
C ALA A 535 -21.13 -14.84 8.59
N LEU A 536 -21.98 -15.88 8.67
CA LEU A 536 -22.20 -16.83 7.56
C LEU A 536 -22.55 -16.13 6.24
N GLY A 537 -23.60 -15.30 6.24
CA GLY A 537 -24.05 -14.60 5.03
C GLY A 537 -23.04 -13.57 4.54
N LEU A 538 -22.40 -12.85 5.46
CA LEU A 538 -21.40 -11.83 5.14
C LEU A 538 -20.16 -12.45 4.48
N CYS A 539 -19.64 -13.54 5.04
CA CYS A 539 -18.52 -14.28 4.47
C CYS A 539 -18.85 -14.88 3.10
N SER A 540 -20.04 -15.47 2.95
CA SER A 540 -20.46 -16.02 1.65
C SER A 540 -20.57 -14.98 0.55
N TYR A 541 -20.93 -13.73 0.89
CA TYR A 541 -20.91 -12.62 -0.05
C TYR A 541 -19.49 -12.10 -0.28
N ALA A 542 -18.79 -11.69 0.78
CA ALA A 542 -17.52 -10.96 0.68
C ALA A 542 -16.38 -11.79 0.09
N CYS A 543 -16.27 -13.07 0.49
CA CYS A 543 -15.26 -13.98 -0.04
C CYS A 543 -15.44 -14.25 -1.54
N GLY A 544 -16.61 -13.96 -2.11
CA GLY A 544 -16.85 -14.01 -3.55
C GLY A 544 -16.04 -13.00 -4.36
N PHE A 545 -15.57 -11.93 -3.70
CA PHE A 545 -14.88 -10.81 -4.30
C PHE A 545 -13.47 -10.60 -3.70
N GLY A 546 -12.85 -11.67 -3.18
CA GLY A 546 -11.51 -11.64 -2.58
C GLY A 546 -11.43 -11.16 -1.13
N TYR A 547 -12.42 -10.41 -0.61
CA TYR A 547 -12.42 -9.97 0.79
C TYR A 547 -12.86 -11.12 1.71
N CYS A 548 -11.90 -11.89 2.22
CA CYS A 548 -12.17 -13.10 3.02
C CYS A 548 -11.26 -13.18 4.26
N PRO A 549 -11.50 -12.39 5.32
CA PRO A 549 -10.63 -12.36 6.50
C PRO A 549 -10.58 -13.71 7.22
N ILE A 550 -9.41 -14.31 7.39
CA ILE A 550 -9.24 -15.70 7.90
C ILE A 550 -9.72 -15.86 9.35
N ASN A 551 -9.68 -14.78 10.12
CA ASN A 551 -10.15 -14.76 11.51
C ASN A 551 -11.67 -14.93 11.64
N MET A 552 -12.45 -14.73 10.56
CA MET A 552 -13.91 -14.77 10.58
C MET A 552 -14.51 -15.67 9.50
N CYS A 553 -13.85 -15.75 8.35
CA CYS A 553 -14.30 -16.44 7.17
C CYS A 553 -13.31 -17.55 6.79
N LYS A 554 -13.83 -18.60 6.16
CA LYS A 554 -13.05 -19.66 5.54
C LYS A 554 -13.23 -19.60 4.04
N CYS A 555 -12.14 -19.35 3.32
CA CYS A 555 -12.13 -19.49 1.88
C CYS A 555 -12.32 -20.97 1.50
N THR A 556 -13.32 -21.27 0.67
CA THR A 556 -13.64 -22.63 0.21
C THR A 556 -13.23 -22.88 -1.22
N LYS A 557 -12.99 -21.81 -1.99
CA LYS A 557 -12.53 -21.88 -3.38
C LYS A 557 -11.68 -20.66 -3.73
N THR A 558 -10.60 -20.90 -4.46
CA THR A 558 -9.70 -19.87 -4.97
C THR A 558 -9.79 -19.78 -6.49
N GLY A 559 -9.44 -18.63 -7.04
CA GLY A 559 -9.45 -18.39 -8.48
C GLY A 559 -8.94 -16.99 -8.82
N ALA A 560 -9.22 -16.54 -10.04
CA ALA A 560 -8.98 -15.15 -10.42
C ALA A 560 -9.80 -14.20 -9.55
N LEU A 561 -9.24 -13.05 -9.21
CA LEU A 561 -9.97 -12.01 -8.49
C LEU A 561 -11.19 -11.58 -9.30
N VAL A 562 -12.36 -11.63 -8.67
CA VAL A 562 -13.58 -11.03 -9.19
C VAL A 562 -13.65 -9.62 -8.65
N GLU A 563 -13.71 -8.64 -9.56
CA GLU A 563 -13.81 -7.23 -9.18
C GLU A 563 -15.03 -7.02 -8.26
N PRO A 564 -14.84 -6.47 -7.05
CA PRO A 564 -15.96 -6.16 -6.17
C PRO A 564 -16.93 -5.18 -6.83
N PRO A 565 -18.24 -5.27 -6.55
CA PRO A 565 -19.17 -4.23 -6.97
C PRO A 565 -18.73 -2.85 -6.47
N PRO A 566 -19.04 -1.76 -7.21
CA PRO A 566 -18.77 -0.41 -6.76
C PRO A 566 -19.40 -0.13 -5.39
N GLN A 567 -18.71 0.69 -4.59
CA GLN A 567 -19.29 1.19 -3.35
C GLN A 567 -20.35 2.22 -3.70
N THR A 568 -21.61 1.90 -3.41
CA THR A 568 -22.79 2.74 -3.73
C THR A 568 -23.56 3.14 -2.49
N LYS A 569 -23.18 2.62 -1.31
CA LYS A 569 -23.86 2.87 -0.03
C LYS A 569 -22.84 3.36 1.00
N GLY A 570 -23.35 3.95 2.09
CA GLY A 570 -22.53 4.31 3.24
C GLY A 570 -21.84 3.12 3.89
N ALA A 571 -20.82 3.41 4.69
CA ALA A 571 -20.05 2.42 5.44
C ALA A 571 -20.95 1.65 6.42
N GLY A 572 -20.73 0.34 6.50
CA GLY A 572 -21.43 -0.55 7.44
C GLY A 572 -20.65 -0.78 8.73
N MET A 573 -21.36 -1.21 9.77
CA MET A 573 -20.77 -1.76 11.00
C MET A 573 -21.70 -2.79 11.62
N ALA A 574 -21.25 -3.47 12.68
CA ALA A 574 -22.05 -4.44 13.39
C ALA A 574 -23.31 -3.79 13.99
N ALA A 575 -24.46 -4.45 13.86
CA ALA A 575 -25.72 -3.99 14.41
C ALA A 575 -25.70 -3.96 15.96
N PRO A 576 -26.57 -3.16 16.62
CA PRO A 576 -26.67 -3.16 18.08
C PRO A 576 -26.88 -4.57 18.66
N GLY A 577 -26.04 -4.95 19.63
CA GLY A 577 -26.06 -6.29 20.23
C GLY A 577 -25.20 -7.34 19.52
N GLN A 578 -24.59 -6.98 18.39
CA GLN A 578 -23.61 -7.80 17.68
C GLN A 578 -22.17 -7.48 18.14
N SER A 579 -21.24 -8.39 17.84
CA SER A 579 -19.82 -8.18 18.11
C SER A 579 -19.21 -7.21 17.10
N SER A 580 -18.43 -6.23 17.58
CA SER A 580 -17.68 -5.29 16.74
C SER A 580 -16.62 -5.97 15.87
N VAL A 581 -16.30 -7.24 16.10
CA VAL A 581 -15.45 -8.04 15.19
C VAL A 581 -16.06 -8.14 13.78
N LEU A 582 -17.37 -7.93 13.65
CA LEU A 582 -18.05 -7.90 12.36
C LEU A 582 -17.93 -6.56 11.62
N ASP A 583 -17.40 -5.50 12.26
CA ASP A 583 -17.44 -4.13 11.72
C ASP A 583 -16.81 -4.04 10.33
N ASN A 584 -15.60 -4.55 10.14
CA ASN A 584 -14.92 -4.49 8.84
C ASN A 584 -15.63 -5.32 7.76
N LEU A 585 -16.24 -6.43 8.15
CA LEU A 585 -16.98 -7.29 7.22
C LEU A 585 -18.29 -6.59 6.81
N CYS A 586 -19.03 -6.05 7.78
CA CYS A 586 -20.20 -5.21 7.53
C CYS A 586 -19.84 -3.97 6.69
N ASP A 587 -18.68 -3.35 6.92
CA ASP A 587 -18.24 -2.19 6.13
C ASP A 587 -18.07 -2.56 4.66
N PHE A 588 -17.34 -3.65 4.40
CA PHE A 588 -17.14 -4.15 3.05
C PHE A 588 -18.46 -4.52 2.35
N THR A 589 -19.35 -5.26 3.02
CA THR A 589 -20.58 -5.76 2.39
C THR A 589 -21.67 -4.69 2.27
N CYS A 590 -21.90 -3.87 3.30
CA CYS A 590 -22.96 -2.87 3.30
C CYS A 590 -22.70 -1.79 2.25
N SER A 591 -21.46 -1.31 2.13
CA SER A 591 -21.07 -0.34 1.09
C SER A 591 -21.32 -0.87 -0.34
N ARG A 592 -21.45 -2.19 -0.51
CA ARG A 592 -21.66 -2.90 -1.78
C ARG A 592 -23.04 -3.54 -1.91
N GLY A 593 -24.00 -3.09 -1.09
CA GLY A 593 -25.41 -3.44 -1.22
C GLY A 593 -25.85 -4.73 -0.50
N TYR A 594 -24.97 -5.38 0.26
CA TYR A 594 -25.34 -6.51 1.12
C TYR A 594 -25.21 -6.14 2.60
N CYS A 595 -26.31 -5.70 3.21
CA CYS A 595 -26.34 -5.26 4.61
C CYS A 595 -27.50 -5.92 5.39
N PRO A 596 -27.31 -7.15 5.92
CA PRO A 596 -28.36 -7.85 6.67
C PRO A 596 -28.67 -7.14 7.99
N PRO A 597 -29.91 -6.63 8.23
CA PRO A 597 -30.21 -5.72 9.34
C PRO A 597 -30.08 -6.35 10.74
N GLU A 598 -30.16 -7.68 10.84
CA GLU A 598 -29.96 -8.41 12.09
C GLU A 598 -28.48 -8.47 12.51
N THR A 599 -27.56 -8.25 11.55
CA THR A 599 -26.11 -8.41 11.73
C THR A 599 -25.35 -7.11 11.55
N CYS A 600 -25.76 -6.28 10.59
CA CYS A 600 -25.10 -5.04 10.24
C CYS A 600 -26.09 -3.86 10.24
N THR A 601 -25.56 -2.66 10.43
CA THR A 601 -26.26 -1.39 10.27
C THR A 601 -25.32 -0.38 9.59
N TYR A 602 -25.85 0.69 9.02
CA TYR A 602 -25.02 1.74 8.43
C TYR A 602 -24.49 2.68 9.53
N LYS A 603 -23.20 3.06 9.45
CA LYS A 603 -22.54 3.95 10.42
C LYS A 603 -23.29 5.29 10.57
N ASP A 604 -23.77 5.83 9.46
CA ASP A 604 -24.48 7.11 9.44
C ASP A 604 -25.83 7.03 10.17
N GLU A 605 -26.52 5.88 10.11
CA GLU A 605 -27.79 5.67 10.83
C GLU A 605 -27.59 5.69 12.35
N LEU A 606 -26.44 5.20 12.84
CA LEU A 606 -26.06 5.27 14.25
C LEU A 606 -25.72 6.68 14.71
N ALA A 607 -25.05 7.48 13.87
CA ALA A 607 -24.73 8.87 14.18
C ALA A 607 -25.99 9.67 14.53
N VAL A 608 -27.13 9.32 13.94
CA VAL A 608 -28.41 9.99 14.17
C VAL A 608 -29.37 9.22 15.08
N ALA A 609 -29.02 8.02 15.56
CA ALA A 609 -29.92 7.18 16.35
C ALA A 609 -30.37 7.80 17.68
N HIS A 610 -29.55 8.71 18.24
CA HIS A 610 -29.87 9.45 19.45
C HIS A 610 -30.90 10.58 19.23
N ILE A 611 -31.11 10.98 17.97
CA ILE A 611 -32.08 12.00 17.58
C ILE A 611 -33.43 11.31 17.43
N ASN A 612 -34.38 11.62 18.32
CA ASN A 612 -35.69 10.98 18.34
C ASN A 612 -36.80 12.01 18.14
N PRO A 613 -37.09 12.40 16.90
CA PRO A 613 -38.12 13.39 16.62
C PRO A 613 -39.50 12.80 16.95
N THR A 614 -40.35 13.62 17.57
CA THR A 614 -41.73 13.25 17.94
C THR A 614 -42.67 13.54 16.79
N LEU A 615 -42.51 12.80 15.70
CA LEU A 615 -43.31 13.00 14.48
C LEU A 615 -44.76 12.55 14.71
N ARG A 616 -45.71 13.42 14.37
CA ARG A 616 -47.14 13.08 14.38
C ARG A 616 -47.55 12.55 13.02
N TRP A 617 -47.93 11.27 12.98
CA TRP A 617 -48.41 10.64 11.76
C TRP A 617 -49.90 10.91 11.55
N GLY A 618 -50.28 11.34 10.36
CA GLY A 618 -51.66 11.61 9.95
C GLY A 618 -52.13 10.76 8.78
N GLY A 619 -53.35 11.07 8.33
CA GLY A 619 -54.01 10.36 7.23
C GLY A 619 -54.76 9.10 7.69
N GLU A 620 -55.68 8.65 6.86
CA GLU A 620 -56.44 7.39 7.01
C GLU A 620 -56.38 6.59 5.70
N GLY A 621 -56.42 5.26 5.80
CA GLY A 621 -56.39 4.38 4.63
C GLY A 621 -55.17 4.64 3.73
N ALA A 622 -55.41 4.89 2.43
CA ALA A 622 -54.37 5.12 1.43
C ALA A 622 -53.55 6.43 1.63
N SER A 623 -54.01 7.33 2.52
CA SER A 623 -53.29 8.57 2.84
C SER A 623 -52.35 8.45 4.06
N ALA A 624 -52.38 7.32 4.77
CA ALA A 624 -51.52 7.05 5.91
C ALA A 624 -50.17 6.48 5.46
N CYS A 625 -49.08 6.94 6.08
CA CYS A 625 -47.76 6.33 5.87
C CYS A 625 -47.74 4.94 6.52
N ASP A 626 -47.39 3.91 5.74
CA ASP A 626 -47.17 2.56 6.24
C ASP A 626 -45.87 2.45 7.07
N ALA A 627 -45.61 1.28 7.67
CA ALA A 627 -44.46 1.07 8.55
C ALA A 627 -43.11 1.29 7.85
N THR A 628 -42.99 0.91 6.58
CA THR A 628 -41.76 1.07 5.79
C THR A 628 -41.52 2.54 5.46
N LYS A 629 -42.56 3.27 5.04
CA LYS A 629 -42.45 4.71 4.79
C LYS A 629 -42.09 5.47 6.05
N ARG A 630 -42.70 5.11 7.19
CA ARG A 630 -42.42 5.75 8.48
C ARG A 630 -40.97 5.60 8.90
N SER A 631 -40.37 4.42 8.74
CA SER A 631 -38.97 4.20 9.12
C SER A 631 -38.01 5.03 8.25
N ILE A 632 -38.25 5.08 6.94
CA ILE A 632 -37.46 5.88 5.99
C ILE A 632 -37.58 7.37 6.31
N ILE A 633 -38.82 7.88 6.41
CA ILE A 633 -39.08 9.30 6.72
C ILE A 633 -38.46 9.67 8.07
N LEU A 634 -38.57 8.80 9.08
CA LEU A 634 -37.98 9.05 10.39
C LEU A 634 -36.45 9.19 10.29
N LEU A 635 -35.79 8.31 9.57
CA LEU A 635 -34.34 8.36 9.39
C LEU A 635 -33.89 9.65 8.69
N GLU A 636 -34.56 10.02 7.60
CA GLU A 636 -34.27 11.25 6.85
C GLU A 636 -34.48 12.50 7.71
N PHE A 637 -35.53 12.53 8.52
CA PHE A 637 -35.75 13.62 9.47
C PHE A 637 -34.62 13.72 10.51
N ARG A 638 -34.08 12.59 10.97
CA ARG A 638 -32.94 12.60 11.90
C ARG A 638 -31.68 13.18 11.25
N PHE A 639 -31.38 12.82 10.00
CA PHE A 639 -30.28 13.43 9.24
C PHE A 639 -30.49 14.91 9.00
N ALA A 640 -31.70 15.33 8.62
CA ALA A 640 -32.03 16.73 8.42
C ALA A 640 -31.89 17.55 9.71
N ILE A 641 -32.28 16.98 10.86
CA ILE A 641 -32.07 17.58 12.18
C ILE A 641 -30.58 17.71 12.49
N LEU A 642 -29.79 16.66 12.31
CA LEU A 642 -28.34 16.70 12.55
C LEU A 642 -27.68 17.77 11.68
N MET A 643 -28.02 17.82 10.39
CA MET A 643 -27.49 18.82 9.46
C MET A 643 -27.83 20.24 9.90
N ALA A 644 -29.07 20.49 10.34
CA ALA A 644 -29.49 21.79 10.83
C ALA A 644 -28.81 22.17 12.16
N GLN A 645 -28.62 21.21 13.08
CA GLN A 645 -27.87 21.41 14.33
C GLN A 645 -26.41 21.77 14.05
N THR A 646 -25.74 21.01 13.18
CA THR A 646 -24.35 21.28 12.77
C THR A 646 -24.22 22.65 12.13
N ALA A 647 -25.13 23.02 11.22
CA ALA A 647 -25.15 24.34 10.59
C ALA A 647 -25.43 25.48 11.60
N GLN A 648 -26.28 25.23 12.60
CA GLN A 648 -26.56 26.18 13.68
C GLN A 648 -25.31 26.46 14.53
N GLU A 649 -24.59 25.40 14.91
CA GLU A 649 -23.44 25.46 15.83
C GLU A 649 -22.17 25.95 15.14
N ASN A 650 -21.98 25.58 13.87
CA ASN A 650 -20.75 25.82 13.11
C ASN A 650 -20.93 26.84 11.99
N LEU A 651 -21.97 27.69 12.05
CA LEU A 651 -22.33 28.60 10.97
C LEU A 651 -21.15 29.44 10.43
N GLN A 652 -20.24 29.85 11.31
CA GLN A 652 -19.08 30.70 10.99
C GLN A 652 -17.76 29.91 10.93
N SER A 653 -17.80 28.60 11.17
CA SER A 653 -16.64 27.71 11.19
C SER A 653 -16.50 27.03 9.83
N TRP A 654 -15.25 26.80 9.39
CA TRP A 654 -14.91 26.17 8.11
C TRP A 654 -15.40 27.01 6.91
N GLY A 655 -14.81 26.85 5.72
CA GLY A 655 -15.06 27.75 4.57
C GLY A 655 -16.53 27.95 4.15
N TYR A 656 -17.47 27.14 4.67
CA TYR A 656 -18.92 27.23 4.52
C TYR A 656 -19.50 28.65 4.58
N TYR A 657 -19.18 29.41 5.63
CA TYR A 657 -19.72 30.77 5.80
C TYR A 657 -19.34 31.67 4.63
N GLU A 658 -18.11 31.53 4.15
CA GLU A 658 -17.55 32.35 3.08
C GLU A 658 -18.02 31.91 1.69
N THR A 659 -18.20 30.60 1.50
CA THR A 659 -18.62 29.97 0.25
C THR A 659 -20.10 30.26 -0.06
N PHE A 660 -20.99 30.06 0.91
CA PHE A 660 -22.43 30.10 0.65
C PHE A 660 -23.07 31.47 0.88
N PHE A 661 -22.40 32.36 1.63
CA PHE A 661 -22.92 33.69 1.91
C PHE A 661 -22.01 34.77 1.33
N SER A 662 -22.58 35.60 0.45
CA SER A 662 -21.86 36.72 -0.14
C SER A 662 -21.35 37.67 0.93
N GLN A 663 -20.22 38.33 0.67
CA GLN A 663 -19.58 39.25 1.61
C GLN A 663 -20.55 40.34 2.09
N GLY A 664 -21.44 40.85 1.22
CA GLY A 664 -22.46 41.83 1.59
C GLY A 664 -23.51 41.33 2.59
N VAL A 665 -23.84 40.02 2.56
CA VAL A 665 -24.74 39.39 3.53
C VAL A 665 -24.01 39.16 4.86
N ARG A 666 -22.77 38.67 4.80
CA ARG A 666 -21.91 38.45 5.97
C ARG A 666 -21.57 39.72 6.74
N ASN A 667 -21.47 40.86 6.06
CA ASN A 667 -21.17 42.16 6.68
C ASN A 667 -22.33 42.74 7.50
N ARG A 668 -23.52 42.13 7.47
CA ARG A 668 -24.64 42.55 8.32
C ARG A 668 -24.41 42.06 9.75
N LYS A 669 -24.41 43.00 10.70
CA LYS A 669 -24.07 42.75 12.12
C LYS A 669 -24.86 41.62 12.78
N ASP A 670 -26.07 41.36 12.34
CA ASP A 670 -27.03 40.41 12.92
C ASP A 670 -27.22 39.13 12.10
N PHE A 671 -26.59 39.03 10.92
CA PHE A 671 -26.87 37.94 9.99
C PHE A 671 -26.53 36.57 10.57
N ALA A 672 -25.33 36.39 11.14
CA ALA A 672 -24.93 35.11 11.72
C ALA A 672 -25.89 34.67 12.83
N GLN A 673 -26.29 35.60 13.70
CA GLN A 673 -27.24 35.32 14.77
C GLN A 673 -28.63 34.94 14.21
N HIS A 674 -29.13 35.68 13.22
CA HIS A 674 -30.41 35.38 12.59
C HIS A 674 -30.40 34.06 11.83
N ALA A 675 -29.34 33.76 11.08
CA ALA A 675 -29.20 32.49 10.37
C ALA A 675 -29.13 31.31 11.34
N SER A 676 -28.36 31.42 12.44
CA SER A 676 -28.33 30.40 13.49
C SER A 676 -29.72 30.19 14.12
N LEU A 677 -30.47 31.27 14.38
CA LEU A 677 -31.86 31.17 14.88
C LEU A 677 -32.82 30.53 13.86
N VAL A 678 -32.60 30.71 12.55
CA VAL A 678 -33.36 30.02 11.51
C VAL A 678 -33.10 28.52 11.57
N TYR A 679 -31.84 28.08 11.61
CA TYR A 679 -31.52 26.65 11.74
C TYR A 679 -32.07 26.05 13.02
N LYS A 680 -32.02 26.77 14.15
CA LYS A 680 -32.67 26.34 15.39
C LYS A 680 -34.17 26.09 15.24
N ARG A 681 -34.88 26.96 14.51
CA ARG A 681 -36.32 26.79 14.22
C ARG A 681 -36.59 25.65 13.26
N VAL A 682 -35.67 25.39 12.32
CA VAL A 682 -35.76 24.22 11.43
C VAL A 682 -35.66 22.93 12.27
N VAL A 683 -34.71 22.86 13.20
CA VAL A 683 -34.61 21.75 14.16
C VAL A 683 -35.91 21.57 14.93
N SER A 684 -36.45 22.64 15.54
CA SER A 684 -37.69 22.56 16.35
C SER A 684 -38.96 22.22 15.56
N MET A 685 -38.92 22.43 14.24
CA MET A 685 -39.99 22.05 13.33
C MET A 685 -39.89 20.57 12.93
N LEU A 686 -38.69 20.10 12.62
CA LEU A 686 -38.43 18.71 12.24
C LEU A 686 -38.50 17.76 13.43
N ASP A 687 -38.15 18.21 14.64
CA ASP A 687 -38.21 17.39 15.84
C ASP A 687 -39.63 17.23 16.43
N GLY A 688 -40.59 18.06 15.97
CA GLY A 688 -41.98 18.07 16.43
C GLY A 688 -42.21 18.66 17.83
N SER A 689 -41.22 19.34 18.42
CA SER A 689 -41.25 19.86 19.79
C SER A 689 -42.00 21.20 19.90
N GLU A 690 -41.82 22.10 18.92
CA GLU A 690 -42.44 23.45 18.94
C GLU A 690 -43.51 23.62 17.86
N PHE A 691 -43.54 22.74 16.86
CA PHE A 691 -44.53 22.75 15.79
C PHE A 691 -45.36 21.47 15.79
N ASP A 692 -46.68 21.63 15.88
CA ASP A 692 -47.65 20.56 15.75
C ASP A 692 -47.81 20.15 14.26
N LEU A 693 -46.73 19.63 13.69
CA LEU A 693 -46.61 19.25 12.29
C LEU A 693 -47.06 17.79 12.10
N GLN A 694 -48.01 17.56 11.20
CA GLN A 694 -48.53 16.25 10.88
C GLN A 694 -47.94 15.73 9.55
N ILE A 695 -47.47 14.49 9.53
CA ILE A 695 -46.91 13.85 8.33
C ILE A 695 -47.93 12.90 7.72
N THR A 696 -48.22 13.08 6.43
CA THR A 696 -49.12 12.21 5.63
C THR A 696 -48.40 11.66 4.40
N CYS A 697 -48.95 10.59 3.80
CA CYS A 697 -48.40 9.97 2.59
C CYS A 697 -49.48 9.83 1.50
N ASP A 698 -50.27 10.89 1.29
CA ASP A 698 -51.35 10.92 0.29
C ASP A 698 -50.81 11.17 -1.12
N ASN A 699 -50.61 10.08 -1.87
CA ASN A 699 -50.19 10.15 -3.25
C ASN A 699 -51.29 10.55 -4.22
N THR A 700 -52.55 10.67 -3.80
CA THR A 700 -53.64 11.06 -4.71
C THR A 700 -53.64 12.57 -4.99
N THR A 701 -52.78 13.32 -4.30
CA THR A 701 -52.74 14.77 -4.40
C THR A 701 -52.11 15.24 -5.72
N PRO A 702 -52.54 16.39 -6.28
CA PRO A 702 -52.01 16.89 -7.56
C PRO A 702 -50.49 17.04 -7.59
N GLN A 703 -49.89 17.39 -6.45
CA GLN A 703 -48.45 17.53 -6.27
C GLN A 703 -47.70 16.20 -6.42
N CYS A 704 -48.27 15.09 -5.95
CA CYS A 704 -47.68 13.76 -6.09
C CYS A 704 -47.99 13.08 -7.44
N GLN A 705 -48.91 13.63 -8.25
CA GLN A 705 -49.40 13.03 -9.51
C GLN A 705 -48.97 13.77 -10.78
N LYS A 706 -48.32 14.93 -10.67
CA LYS A 706 -47.81 15.66 -11.84
C LYS A 706 -46.68 14.88 -12.53
N GLU A 707 -46.42 15.21 -13.79
CA GLU A 707 -45.42 14.55 -14.65
C GLU A 707 -44.02 14.47 -14.01
N ASN A 708 -43.64 15.50 -13.23
CA ASN A 708 -42.49 15.47 -12.34
C ASN A 708 -42.97 15.69 -10.90
N PRO A 709 -43.35 14.61 -10.18
CA PRO A 709 -44.00 14.70 -8.86
C PRO A 709 -43.10 15.38 -7.83
N ASP A 710 -43.70 16.17 -6.94
CA ASP A 710 -42.96 16.71 -5.80
C ASP A 710 -42.56 15.56 -4.87
N ILE A 711 -41.37 15.60 -4.28
CA ILE A 711 -40.97 14.62 -3.26
C ILE A 711 -41.74 14.80 -1.95
N ALA A 712 -42.02 16.05 -1.59
CA ALA A 712 -42.82 16.43 -0.45
C ALA A 712 -43.39 17.83 -0.66
N TYR A 713 -44.51 18.12 0.00
CA TYR A 713 -45.02 19.49 0.06
C TYR A 713 -45.67 19.79 1.40
N MET A 714 -45.59 21.06 1.81
CA MET A 714 -46.13 21.53 3.07
C MET A 714 -47.41 22.34 2.86
N ASN A 715 -48.41 22.09 3.69
CA ASN A 715 -49.58 22.95 3.87
C ASN A 715 -49.47 23.65 5.22
N ALA A 716 -49.02 24.90 5.22
CA ALA A 716 -48.83 25.67 6.45
C ALA A 716 -50.15 25.91 7.22
N PHE A 717 -51.28 26.04 6.52
CA PHE A 717 -52.60 26.25 7.16
C PHE A 717 -53.04 25.01 7.93
N ARG A 718 -52.84 23.82 7.35
CA ARG A 718 -53.17 22.54 7.98
C ARG A 718 -52.05 21.98 8.84
N ARG A 719 -50.88 22.62 8.86
CA ARG A 719 -49.65 22.15 9.50
C ARG A 719 -49.33 20.71 9.10
N THR A 720 -49.48 20.42 7.82
CA THR A 720 -49.27 19.06 7.28
C THR A 720 -48.11 19.09 6.30
N VAL A 721 -47.21 18.11 6.40
CA VAL A 721 -46.25 17.79 5.35
C VAL A 721 -46.68 16.47 4.74
N ASN A 722 -46.96 16.49 3.45
CA ASN A 722 -47.28 15.28 2.71
C ASN A 722 -46.03 14.80 1.96
N ILE A 723 -45.63 13.55 2.21
CA ILE A 723 -44.51 12.88 1.53
C ILE A 723 -45.08 12.05 0.39
N CYS A 724 -44.57 12.27 -0.83
CA CYS A 724 -45.02 11.54 -2.02
C CYS A 724 -44.14 10.30 -2.27
N ASP A 725 -44.60 9.34 -3.07
CA ASP A 725 -43.79 8.14 -3.40
C ASP A 725 -42.48 8.48 -4.13
N ALA A 726 -42.43 9.61 -4.85
CA ALA A 726 -41.21 10.11 -5.46
C ALA A 726 -40.05 10.26 -4.46
N PHE A 727 -40.34 10.62 -3.20
CA PHE A 727 -39.35 10.66 -2.14
C PHE A 727 -38.72 9.29 -1.85
N LEU A 728 -39.52 8.21 -1.92
CA LEU A 728 -39.03 6.85 -1.68
C LEU A 728 -38.19 6.36 -2.86
N PHE A 729 -38.61 6.69 -4.08
CA PHE A 729 -37.81 6.41 -5.28
C PHE A 729 -36.49 7.18 -5.29
N GLU A 730 -36.50 8.46 -4.92
CA GLU A 730 -35.26 9.22 -4.75
C GLU A 730 -34.41 8.70 -3.61
N TYR A 731 -35.00 8.31 -2.48
CA TYR A 731 -34.26 7.68 -1.38
C TYR A 731 -33.61 6.35 -1.79
N GLU A 732 -34.31 5.50 -2.54
CA GLU A 732 -33.74 4.27 -3.08
C GLU A 732 -32.63 4.59 -4.09
N ASN A 733 -32.84 5.55 -5.01
CA ASN A 733 -31.86 5.97 -6.00
C ASN A 733 -30.63 6.67 -5.40
N LEU A 734 -30.78 7.54 -4.40
CA LEU A 734 -29.70 8.20 -3.67
C LEU A 734 -28.94 7.23 -2.77
N ARG A 735 -29.56 6.13 -2.37
CA ARG A 735 -28.81 5.00 -1.83
C ARG A 735 -28.11 4.23 -2.97
N HIS A 736 -28.53 4.29 -4.23
CA HIS A 736 -27.93 3.49 -5.32
C HIS A 736 -26.84 4.23 -6.12
N THR A 737 -26.79 5.56 -6.02
CA THR A 737 -25.73 6.46 -6.50
C THR A 737 -24.79 6.81 -5.38
#